data_AF-A0A7H8NN88-F1
#
_entry.id   AF-A0A7H8NN88-F1
#
_cell.length_a   1.000
_cell.length_b   1.000
_cell.length_c   1.000
_cell.angle_alpha   90.00
_cell.angle_beta   90.00
_cell.angle_gamma   90.00
#
_symmetry.space_group_name_H-M   'P 1'
#
loop_
_entity.id
_entity.type
_entity.pdbx_description
1 polymer ?
#
loop_
_entity_poly.entity_id
_entity_poly.type
_entity_poly.pdbx_seq_one_letter_code
_entity_poly.pdbx_strand_id
1 'polypeptide(L)'
;MPGFTRKRTAASGYAGRRARPSSRALSATASIALLLPLLAAAPTATADQPRGGGLQQAFTAAAERFDVPREVLLGVSYLQSRWDGHRGAPSVGGGYGPMHLTDAATALASATHHAHGAEDPRGDDARAPWRATPVPPEPPAADYLPARLRTLERAQRLTGLPARELRESPAANVHGGAALLAAAQKRLDLPLSPDPARWYAAVADYAGAADTATAKAFADEVYAVLRTGAQRTTDAGERVRLDRHPGLRPDVATLRRLGLPAGERGPGVECPRGVSCESVPAPYQELGDGDYGNHDKADRPASQRIDYIIVHDTEGYWDTALKLVQDPTYVSWHYTLRASDGHIAQHVPTRDVGWHAGNWYVNAKSVGLEHEGFLTAPDAWYTEAMYRSSARLVRYLARRYDVPLDRQHILGHDNVPGTVTSSIRGMHTDPGPYWDWAHYFRLLGAPLRQTAGPDGGLVTIRPDYDRHQPDYTDCGKPGQPCAPHGSGAVRLHTAPRADAPLVWDVGLRPDGSPATTGVNDTGARASTGQRYAVAGREGDWTAIWYLGQRAWFHNPAQRPTAVHAAGWVVTPRPGRGEVPVYGRAYPEPAAYPQGVPVQAVSPLPYALKAGQRYAVGLRTRGEYLWATTFDPAGHKVVRGEETYYQIQFGHRVAFVRAADVTVRPSGR
;
A
#
# COMPACT_ATOMS: atom_id res chain seq x y z
N MET A 1 -49.45 11.86 8.37
CA MET A 1 -50.57 12.75 7.99
C MET A 1 -50.01 14.08 7.52
N PRO A 2 -50.61 14.75 6.51
CA PRO A 2 -50.01 15.91 5.85
C PRO A 2 -50.59 17.26 6.31
N GLY A 3 -49.84 18.34 6.06
CA GLY A 3 -50.38 19.70 6.00
C GLY A 3 -49.47 20.77 6.60
N PHE A 4 -48.93 21.68 5.76
CA PHE A 4 -49.57 23.00 5.59
C PHE A 4 -49.04 23.75 4.35
N THR A 5 -49.77 24.78 3.93
CA THR A 5 -49.75 25.38 2.60
C THR A 5 -48.96 26.70 2.48
N ARG A 6 -48.41 26.92 1.27
CA ARG A 6 -48.30 28.18 0.50
C ARG A 6 -47.94 29.50 1.22
N LYS A 7 -47.03 30.27 0.59
CA LYS A 7 -47.42 31.51 -0.13
C LYS A 7 -46.41 31.93 -1.19
N ARG A 8 -46.92 32.51 -2.29
CA ARG A 8 -46.18 33.27 -3.31
C ARG A 8 -46.36 34.77 -3.01
N THR A 9 -45.38 35.59 -3.35
CA THR A 9 -45.56 36.98 -3.80
C THR A 9 -44.50 37.30 -4.85
N ALA A 10 -44.80 38.22 -5.76
CA ALA A 10 -43.99 38.58 -6.93
C ALA A 10 -44.15 40.08 -7.26
N ALA A 11 -43.34 40.58 -8.20
CA ALA A 11 -43.35 41.94 -8.78
C ALA A 11 -42.91 43.08 -7.82
N SER A 12 -42.42 44.24 -8.26
CA SER A 12 -41.77 44.70 -9.52
C SER A 12 -41.31 46.16 -9.29
N GLY A 13 -40.31 46.70 -10.01
CA GLY A 13 -40.07 48.16 -10.01
C GLY A 13 -38.69 48.67 -10.46
N TYR A 14 -38.64 49.25 -11.67
CA TYR A 14 -37.57 50.14 -12.19
C TYR A 14 -37.60 51.54 -11.47
N ALA A 15 -36.71 52.54 -11.64
CA ALA A 15 -35.82 52.92 -12.77
C ALA A 15 -34.71 53.96 -12.38
N GLY A 16 -33.76 54.24 -13.30
CA GLY A 16 -32.92 55.46 -13.31
C GLY A 16 -31.55 55.30 -14.03
N ARG A 17 -31.41 55.34 -15.37
CA ARG A 17 -31.27 56.50 -16.29
C ARG A 17 -30.22 57.55 -15.86
N ARG A 18 -29.07 57.72 -16.53
CA ARG A 18 -28.77 58.46 -17.81
C ARG A 18 -27.24 58.31 -18.12
N ALA A 19 -26.63 58.56 -19.29
CA ALA A 19 -27.03 59.01 -20.64
C ALA A 19 -25.99 58.55 -21.73
N ARG A 20 -26.29 58.76 -23.03
CA ARG A 20 -25.38 58.68 -24.20
C ARG A 20 -25.29 60.06 -24.89
N PRO A 21 -24.30 60.29 -25.77
CA PRO A 21 -24.54 60.31 -27.25
C PRO A 21 -23.48 59.42 -28.00
N SER A 22 -23.70 58.70 -29.12
CA SER A 22 -24.15 59.05 -30.50
C SER A 22 -23.26 60.10 -31.20
N SER A 23 -22.83 60.03 -32.47
CA SER A 23 -22.98 59.10 -33.61
C SER A 23 -21.87 59.45 -34.65
N ARG A 24 -21.65 58.89 -35.85
CA ARG A 24 -22.46 58.18 -36.87
C ARG A 24 -21.60 57.10 -37.59
N ALA A 25 -22.16 56.50 -38.64
CA ALA A 25 -21.46 55.69 -39.66
C ALA A 25 -21.47 56.40 -41.03
N LEU A 26 -20.67 55.91 -41.99
CA LEU A 26 -20.85 56.13 -43.44
C LEU A 26 -20.15 55.00 -44.23
N SER A 27 -20.75 54.60 -45.35
CA SER A 27 -20.35 53.43 -46.16
C SER A 27 -20.28 53.79 -47.65
N ALA A 28 -19.26 53.30 -48.36
CA ALA A 28 -19.12 53.14 -49.82
C ALA A 28 -17.68 52.63 -50.10
N THR A 29 -17.29 51.81 -51.07
CA THR A 29 -17.89 51.00 -52.15
C THR A 29 -16.73 50.14 -52.72
N ALA A 30 -17.00 49.10 -53.50
CA ALA A 30 -15.99 48.11 -53.93
C ALA A 30 -15.04 48.56 -55.05
N SER A 31 -13.85 47.93 -55.13
CA SER A 31 -13.19 47.52 -56.40
C SER A 31 -12.09 46.48 -56.16
N ILE A 32 -11.86 45.63 -57.17
CA ILE A 32 -10.99 44.44 -57.12
C ILE A 32 -9.57 44.79 -57.58
N ALA A 33 -8.55 44.29 -56.88
CA ALA A 33 -7.23 44.05 -57.43
C ALA A 33 -6.58 42.84 -56.75
N LEU A 34 -6.31 41.76 -57.51
CA LEU A 34 -5.46 40.67 -57.04
C LEU A 34 -4.01 41.17 -56.98
N LEU A 35 -3.37 41.05 -55.83
CA LEU A 35 -1.91 40.93 -55.72
C LEU A 35 -1.60 40.07 -54.50
N LEU A 36 -1.05 38.88 -54.73
CA LEU A 36 -0.51 37.98 -53.71
C LEU A 36 0.86 38.49 -53.25
N PRO A 37 1.10 38.60 -51.93
CA PRO A 37 2.40 38.34 -51.35
C PRO A 37 2.35 37.01 -50.59
N LEU A 38 3.24 36.07 -50.93
CA LEU A 38 3.49 34.92 -50.06
C LEU A 38 4.13 35.42 -48.76
N LEU A 39 3.36 35.42 -47.68
CA LEU A 39 3.87 35.52 -46.32
C LEU A 39 3.53 34.23 -45.58
N ALA A 40 4.57 33.41 -45.37
CA ALA A 40 4.48 32.18 -44.62
C ALA A 40 4.19 32.49 -43.14
N ALA A 41 2.91 32.54 -42.77
CA ALA A 41 2.49 32.49 -41.39
C ALA A 41 2.77 31.08 -40.85
N ALA A 42 3.95 30.89 -40.26
CA ALA A 42 4.22 29.72 -39.44
C ALA A 42 3.14 29.62 -38.35
N PRO A 43 2.53 28.46 -38.10
CA PRO A 43 1.57 28.32 -37.02
C PRO A 43 2.31 28.56 -35.71
N THR A 44 1.97 29.66 -35.03
CA THR A 44 2.40 29.90 -33.64
C THR A 44 1.92 28.72 -32.81
N ALA A 45 2.85 27.93 -32.28
CA ALA A 45 2.55 26.77 -31.47
C ALA A 45 1.78 27.19 -30.22
N THR A 46 0.46 27.09 -30.26
CA THR A 46 -0.36 27.04 -29.06
C THR A 46 0.08 25.81 -28.28
N ALA A 47 0.66 26.00 -27.10
CA ALA A 47 1.01 24.91 -26.21
C ALA A 47 -0.23 24.01 -26.03
N ASP A 48 -0.12 22.76 -26.49
CA ASP A 48 -1.26 21.86 -26.56
C ASP A 48 -1.70 21.52 -25.14
N GLN A 49 -2.84 22.06 -24.72
CA GLN A 49 -3.48 21.54 -23.51
C GLN A 49 -3.83 20.08 -23.78
N PRO A 50 -3.56 19.15 -22.84
CA PRO A 50 -3.74 17.73 -23.09
C PRO A 50 -5.20 17.45 -23.45
N ARG A 51 -5.43 17.18 -24.75
CA ARG A 51 -6.72 16.73 -25.25
C ARG A 51 -7.00 15.36 -24.62
N GLY A 52 -7.86 15.35 -23.60
CA GLY A 52 -8.17 14.12 -22.86
C GLY A 52 -8.66 13.01 -23.80
N GLY A 53 -7.98 11.87 -23.78
CA GLY A 53 -8.36 10.67 -24.54
C GLY A 53 -7.30 10.09 -25.45
N GLY A 54 -6.03 10.52 -25.40
CA GLY A 54 -4.93 9.91 -26.16
C GLY A 54 -4.74 8.43 -25.82
N LEU A 55 -4.71 8.09 -24.53
CA LEU A 55 -4.63 6.69 -24.09
C LEU A 55 -5.90 5.89 -24.42
N GLN A 56 -7.09 6.49 -24.31
CA GLN A 56 -8.36 5.86 -24.72
C GLN A 56 -8.40 5.57 -26.24
N GLN A 57 -7.80 6.46 -27.05
CA GLN A 57 -7.61 6.26 -28.48
C GLN A 57 -6.55 5.19 -28.75
N ALA A 58 -5.45 5.13 -28.00
CA ALA A 58 -4.45 4.06 -28.11
C ALA A 58 -5.05 2.68 -27.84
N PHE A 59 -5.93 2.53 -26.83
CA PHE A 59 -6.71 1.31 -26.61
C PHE A 59 -7.63 0.97 -27.79
N THR A 60 -8.18 1.98 -28.47
CA THR A 60 -9.06 1.77 -29.64
C THR A 60 -8.24 1.34 -30.86
N ALA A 61 -7.12 2.01 -31.16
CA ALA A 61 -6.24 1.66 -32.26
C ALA A 61 -5.56 0.29 -32.07
N ALA A 62 -5.18 -0.07 -30.84
CA ALA A 62 -4.64 -1.39 -30.54
C ALA A 62 -5.70 -2.50 -30.65
N ALA A 63 -6.94 -2.23 -30.24
CA ALA A 63 -8.07 -3.14 -30.43
C ALA A 63 -8.32 -3.43 -31.91
N GLU A 64 -8.42 -2.38 -32.74
CA GLU A 64 -8.60 -2.49 -34.19
C GLU A 64 -7.43 -3.17 -34.90
N ARG A 65 -6.18 -2.94 -34.45
CA ARG A 65 -4.98 -3.52 -35.07
C ARG A 65 -4.84 -5.04 -34.84
N PHE A 66 -5.32 -5.55 -33.72
CA PHE A 66 -5.09 -6.94 -33.29
C PHE A 66 -6.38 -7.76 -33.15
N ASP A 67 -7.52 -7.22 -33.59
CA ASP A 67 -8.87 -7.79 -33.45
C ASP A 67 -9.23 -8.18 -32.00
N VAL A 68 -8.70 -7.45 -31.01
CA VAL A 68 -8.99 -7.65 -29.58
C VAL A 68 -10.09 -6.68 -29.15
N PRO A 69 -11.18 -7.10 -28.48
CA PRO A 69 -12.19 -6.20 -27.96
C PRO A 69 -11.58 -5.15 -27.02
N ARG A 70 -11.86 -3.87 -27.27
CA ARG A 70 -11.25 -2.74 -26.54
C ARG A 70 -11.50 -2.83 -25.03
N GLU A 71 -12.68 -3.28 -24.64
CA GLU A 71 -13.04 -3.52 -23.25
C GLU A 71 -12.15 -4.57 -22.59
N VAL A 72 -11.74 -5.63 -23.29
CA VAL A 72 -10.80 -6.64 -22.76
C VAL A 72 -9.44 -6.01 -22.49
N LEU A 73 -8.90 -5.20 -23.41
CA LEU A 73 -7.65 -4.46 -23.20
C LEU A 73 -7.75 -3.52 -21.99
N LEU A 74 -8.83 -2.75 -21.90
CA LEU A 74 -9.09 -1.86 -20.76
C LEU A 74 -9.23 -2.63 -19.44
N GLY A 75 -9.88 -3.80 -19.44
CA GLY A 75 -10.08 -4.63 -18.25
C GLY A 75 -8.78 -5.25 -17.73
N VAL A 76 -7.95 -5.81 -18.63
CA VAL A 76 -6.62 -6.33 -18.29
C VAL A 76 -5.73 -5.19 -17.79
N SER A 77 -5.65 -4.09 -18.53
CA SER A 77 -4.85 -2.92 -18.14
C SER A 77 -5.28 -2.30 -16.80
N TYR A 78 -6.58 -2.32 -16.49
CA TYR A 78 -7.07 -1.82 -15.20
C TYR A 78 -6.55 -2.64 -14.02
N LEU A 79 -6.56 -3.98 -14.12
CA LEU A 79 -5.95 -4.82 -13.07
C LEU A 79 -4.44 -4.71 -13.00
N GLN A 80 -3.81 -4.48 -14.15
CA GLN A 80 -2.37 -4.36 -14.21
C GLN A 80 -1.91 -3.05 -13.56
N SER A 81 -2.41 -1.89 -14.00
CA SER A 81 -1.89 -0.56 -13.64
C SER A 81 -2.95 0.48 -13.22
N ARG A 82 -4.24 0.15 -13.24
CA ARG A 82 -5.34 1.14 -13.20
C ARG A 82 -5.30 2.15 -14.36
N TRP A 83 -4.65 1.77 -15.47
CA TRP A 83 -4.33 2.57 -16.68
C TRP A 83 -3.22 3.61 -16.52
N ASP A 84 -2.52 3.64 -15.39
CA ASP A 84 -1.45 4.60 -15.16
C ASP A 84 -0.18 4.23 -15.97
N GLY A 85 0.52 5.24 -16.48
CA GLY A 85 1.73 5.06 -17.30
C GLY A 85 3.02 5.02 -16.48
N HIS A 86 2.96 5.49 -15.24
CA HIS A 86 4.07 5.63 -14.28
C HIS A 86 5.30 6.32 -14.87
N ARG A 87 5.06 7.23 -15.84
CA ARG A 87 6.06 7.94 -16.65
C ARG A 87 7.22 7.06 -17.15
N GLY A 88 6.92 5.81 -17.50
CA GLY A 88 7.88 4.87 -18.08
C GLY A 88 8.71 4.06 -17.08
N ALA A 89 8.40 4.14 -15.79
CA ALA A 89 9.12 3.44 -14.74
C ALA A 89 8.49 2.07 -14.37
N PRO A 90 9.28 1.13 -13.82
CA PRO A 90 8.80 -0.21 -13.49
C PRO A 90 7.98 -0.24 -12.21
N SER A 91 6.96 -1.09 -12.18
CA SER A 91 6.31 -1.56 -10.96
C SER A 91 7.30 -2.32 -10.06
N VAL A 92 6.87 -2.60 -8.83
CA VAL A 92 7.45 -3.62 -7.95
C VAL A 92 7.82 -4.97 -8.59
N GLY A 93 6.99 -5.48 -9.52
CA GLY A 93 7.21 -6.75 -10.22
C GLY A 93 7.97 -6.61 -11.55
N GLY A 94 8.68 -5.51 -11.79
CA GLY A 94 9.44 -5.26 -13.03
C GLY A 94 8.60 -5.03 -14.30
N GLY A 95 7.30 -4.79 -14.17
CA GLY A 95 6.39 -4.48 -15.29
C GLY A 95 6.23 -2.99 -15.56
N TYR A 96 6.20 -2.63 -16.85
CA TYR A 96 6.14 -1.26 -17.33
C TYR A 96 4.77 -0.90 -17.92
N GLY A 97 4.36 0.36 -17.74
CA GLY A 97 3.23 1.00 -18.42
C GLY A 97 1.85 0.37 -18.19
N PRO A 98 0.82 0.82 -18.92
CA PRO A 98 -0.57 0.44 -18.64
C PRO A 98 -0.86 -1.06 -18.67
N MET A 99 -0.13 -1.84 -19.47
CA MET A 99 -0.31 -3.29 -19.64
C MET A 99 0.60 -4.13 -18.74
N HIS A 100 1.48 -3.51 -17.92
CA HIS A 100 2.49 -4.19 -17.09
C HIS A 100 3.35 -5.16 -17.91
N LEU A 101 4.02 -4.63 -18.94
CA LEU A 101 4.96 -5.42 -19.74
C LEU A 101 6.24 -5.65 -18.93
N THR A 102 6.41 -6.86 -18.42
CA THR A 102 7.51 -7.31 -17.54
C THR A 102 8.84 -7.51 -18.25
N ASP A 103 9.89 -6.99 -17.62
CA ASP A 103 11.30 -7.18 -17.95
C ASP A 103 12.13 -7.23 -16.65
N ALA A 104 12.27 -8.43 -16.08
CA ALA A 104 12.99 -8.59 -14.82
C ALA A 104 14.52 -8.49 -14.94
N ALA A 105 15.11 -8.56 -16.15
CA ALA A 105 16.56 -8.39 -16.30
C ALA A 105 16.98 -6.95 -15.92
N THR A 106 16.18 -5.97 -16.34
CA THR A 106 16.37 -4.56 -15.93
C THR A 106 16.09 -4.35 -14.44
N ALA A 107 15.12 -5.09 -13.87
CA ALA A 107 14.65 -4.89 -12.50
C ALA A 107 15.48 -5.63 -11.43
N LEU A 108 16.16 -6.73 -11.78
CA LEU A 108 17.11 -7.43 -10.92
C LEU A 108 18.45 -6.69 -10.77
N ALA A 109 18.83 -5.88 -11.77
CA ALA A 109 20.10 -5.14 -11.79
C ALA A 109 20.18 -3.99 -10.77
N SER A 110 19.09 -3.68 -10.07
CA SER A 110 18.96 -2.52 -9.17
C SER A 110 18.49 -2.87 -7.75
N ALA A 111 18.43 -4.16 -7.39
CA ALA A 111 17.70 -4.65 -6.22
C ALA A 111 18.54 -5.55 -5.29
N THR A 112 19.21 -4.94 -4.28
CA THR A 112 19.84 -5.68 -3.16
C THR A 112 19.81 -4.89 -1.85
N HIS A 113 18.68 -4.87 -1.14
CA HIS A 113 18.58 -4.24 0.19
C HIS A 113 17.73 -5.02 1.21
N HIS A 114 17.89 -6.35 1.29
CA HIS A 114 17.55 -7.10 2.51
C HIS A 114 18.56 -6.79 3.63
N ALA A 115 18.54 -5.56 4.14
CA ALA A 115 19.35 -5.13 5.27
C ALA A 115 18.53 -5.24 6.56
N HIS A 116 18.36 -6.47 7.07
CA HIS A 116 18.09 -6.62 8.49
C HIS A 116 19.26 -5.98 9.26
N GLY A 117 18.96 -5.24 10.33
CA GLY A 117 19.98 -4.75 11.24
C GLY A 117 20.71 -5.91 11.92
N ALA A 118 21.73 -5.60 12.73
CA ALA A 118 22.44 -6.59 13.55
C ALA A 118 21.61 -7.09 14.76
N GLU A 119 20.28 -7.08 14.65
CA GLU A 119 19.30 -7.35 15.70
C GLU A 119 18.57 -8.66 15.39
N ASP A 120 18.16 -9.38 16.44
CA ASP A 120 17.43 -10.64 16.27
C ASP A 120 16.04 -10.38 15.65
N PRO A 121 15.75 -10.91 14.44
CA PRO A 121 14.54 -10.53 13.70
C PRO A 121 13.26 -11.11 14.32
N ARG A 122 13.36 -11.99 15.32
CA ARG A 122 12.22 -12.47 16.13
C ARG A 122 11.75 -11.40 17.12
N GLY A 123 12.64 -10.51 17.57
CA GLY A 123 12.37 -9.46 18.56
C GLY A 123 12.10 -9.98 19.98
N ASP A 124 12.66 -11.14 20.34
CA ASP A 124 12.44 -11.85 21.61
C ASP A 124 13.74 -11.97 22.43
N ASP A 125 13.90 -11.14 23.46
CA ASP A 125 15.12 -11.09 24.30
C ASP A 125 15.31 -12.32 25.19
N ALA A 126 14.32 -13.22 25.24
CA ALA A 126 14.36 -14.49 25.96
C ALA A 126 15.26 -15.54 25.29
N ARG A 127 15.59 -15.37 24.01
CA ARG A 127 16.32 -16.36 23.21
C ARG A 127 17.80 -16.00 23.13
N ALA A 128 18.64 -17.02 22.92
CA ALA A 128 19.99 -16.76 22.46
C ALA A 128 19.93 -16.06 21.09
N PRO A 129 20.82 -15.08 20.79
CA PRO A 129 20.84 -14.40 19.52
C PRO A 129 20.85 -15.38 18.34
N TRP A 130 20.05 -15.11 17.32
CA TRP A 130 19.99 -15.89 16.08
C TRP A 130 21.39 -16.19 15.55
N ARG A 131 21.78 -17.47 15.49
CA ARG A 131 23.15 -17.89 15.16
C ARG A 131 23.36 -18.20 13.69
N ALA A 132 22.29 -18.54 12.97
CA ALA A 132 22.38 -18.77 11.54
C ALA A 132 22.60 -17.45 10.81
N THR A 133 23.75 -17.29 10.17
CA THR A 133 23.98 -16.24 9.19
C THR A 133 23.10 -16.56 7.98
N PRO A 134 22.10 -15.72 7.62
CA PRO A 134 21.35 -15.94 6.39
C PRO A 134 22.33 -15.90 5.22
N VAL A 135 22.34 -16.95 4.38
CA VAL A 135 23.06 -16.88 3.11
C VAL A 135 22.28 -15.88 2.24
N PRO A 136 22.88 -14.75 1.82
CA PRO A 136 22.17 -13.82 0.95
C PRO A 136 21.75 -14.58 -0.32
N PRO A 137 20.47 -14.58 -0.70
CA PRO A 137 20.02 -15.37 -1.82
C PRO A 137 20.72 -14.87 -3.07
N GLU A 138 21.49 -15.76 -3.73
CA GLU A 138 22.11 -15.42 -5.01
C GLU A 138 21.00 -14.96 -5.98
N PRO A 139 21.19 -13.82 -6.68
CA PRO A 139 20.24 -13.38 -7.68
C PRO A 139 20.08 -14.50 -8.71
N PRO A 140 18.85 -14.84 -9.14
CA PRO A 140 18.64 -15.91 -10.10
C PRO A 140 19.46 -15.64 -11.36
N ALA A 141 20.22 -16.64 -11.81
CA ALA A 141 20.99 -16.54 -13.05
C ALA A 141 20.09 -16.06 -14.19
N ALA A 142 20.53 -15.02 -14.91
CA ALA A 142 19.71 -14.29 -15.89
C ALA A 142 19.06 -15.18 -16.96
N ASP A 143 19.63 -16.35 -17.21
CA ASP A 143 19.16 -17.35 -18.16
C ASP A 143 17.83 -18.01 -17.72
N TYR A 144 17.56 -18.12 -16.41
CA TYR A 144 16.37 -18.77 -15.84
C TYR A 144 15.37 -17.78 -15.22
N LEU A 145 14.94 -16.77 -15.99
CA LEU A 145 13.78 -15.94 -15.62
C LEU A 145 12.48 -16.59 -16.12
N PRO A 146 11.47 -16.81 -15.25
CA PRO A 146 10.16 -17.34 -15.65
C PRO A 146 9.48 -16.51 -16.75
N ALA A 147 8.67 -17.17 -17.59
CA ALA A 147 8.02 -16.53 -18.73
C ALA A 147 7.15 -15.30 -18.36
N ARG A 148 6.54 -15.31 -17.16
CA ARG A 148 5.78 -14.17 -16.60
C ARG A 148 6.62 -12.89 -16.42
N LEU A 149 7.95 -13.00 -16.40
CA LEU A 149 8.91 -11.90 -16.21
C LEU A 149 9.60 -11.43 -17.51
N ARG A 150 9.22 -12.02 -18.67
CA ARG A 150 9.77 -11.71 -20.01
C ARG A 150 8.67 -11.31 -21.02
N THR A 151 7.58 -10.70 -20.56
CA THR A 151 6.46 -10.34 -21.45
C THR A 151 6.79 -9.18 -22.39
N LEU A 152 7.66 -8.25 -21.95
CA LEU A 152 8.13 -7.13 -22.78
C LEU A 152 8.92 -7.62 -24.01
N GLU A 153 9.85 -8.56 -23.84
CA GLU A 153 10.60 -9.16 -24.95
C GLU A 153 9.66 -9.83 -25.98
N ARG A 154 8.62 -10.52 -25.49
CA ARG A 154 7.62 -11.16 -26.35
C ARG A 154 6.78 -10.11 -27.08
N ALA A 155 6.43 -9.00 -26.43
CA ALA A 155 5.77 -7.87 -27.08
C ALA A 155 6.66 -7.22 -28.16
N GLN A 156 7.97 -7.07 -27.95
CA GLN A 156 8.90 -6.60 -29.00
C GLN A 156 8.84 -7.50 -30.23
N ARG A 157 8.96 -8.83 -30.05
CA ARG A 157 8.94 -9.80 -31.16
C ARG A 157 7.61 -9.81 -31.93
N LEU A 158 6.49 -9.53 -31.26
CA LEU A 158 5.16 -9.51 -31.88
C LEU A 158 4.81 -8.19 -32.58
N THR A 159 5.46 -7.08 -32.21
CA THR A 159 5.11 -5.73 -32.68
C THR A 159 6.18 -5.10 -33.57
N GLY A 160 7.45 -5.52 -33.44
CA GLY A 160 8.61 -4.86 -34.04
C GLY A 160 9.08 -3.60 -33.28
N LEU A 161 8.41 -3.22 -32.19
CA LEU A 161 8.74 -2.02 -31.42
C LEU A 161 9.99 -2.22 -30.54
N PRO A 162 10.83 -1.19 -30.35
CA PRO A 162 12.01 -1.29 -29.49
C PRO A 162 11.62 -1.32 -28.01
N ALA A 163 12.41 -2.02 -27.18
CA ALA A 163 12.16 -2.18 -25.74
C ALA A 163 11.89 -0.85 -25.03
N ARG A 164 12.70 0.17 -25.34
CA ARG A 164 12.59 1.51 -24.77
C ARG A 164 11.21 2.13 -24.98
N GLU A 165 10.64 1.99 -26.17
CA GLU A 165 9.32 2.57 -26.50
C GLU A 165 8.21 1.80 -25.77
N LEU A 166 8.30 0.48 -25.66
CA LEU A 166 7.38 -0.34 -24.86
C LEU A 166 7.43 -0.02 -23.35
N ARG A 167 8.55 0.49 -22.83
CA ARG A 167 8.66 1.00 -21.45
C ARG A 167 8.09 2.41 -21.33
N GLU A 168 8.57 3.35 -22.15
CA GLU A 168 8.35 4.79 -21.99
C GLU A 168 7.03 5.33 -22.58
N SER A 169 6.45 4.65 -23.59
CA SER A 169 5.23 5.11 -24.28
C SER A 169 3.99 4.30 -23.87
N PRO A 170 2.99 4.90 -23.18
CA PRO A 170 1.74 4.22 -22.84
C PRO A 170 1.02 3.63 -24.06
N ALA A 171 1.08 4.30 -25.23
CA ALA A 171 0.43 3.81 -26.45
C ALA A 171 1.14 2.58 -27.04
N ALA A 172 2.47 2.59 -27.08
CA ALA A 172 3.26 1.43 -27.53
C ALA A 172 3.12 0.24 -26.56
N ASN A 173 3.06 0.52 -25.26
CA ASN A 173 2.83 -0.47 -24.22
C ASN A 173 1.45 -1.16 -24.38
N VAL A 174 0.38 -0.37 -24.62
CA VAL A 174 -0.96 -0.88 -24.95
C VAL A 174 -0.96 -1.70 -26.25
N HIS A 175 -0.22 -1.27 -27.27
CA HIS A 175 -0.03 -2.01 -28.51
C HIS A 175 0.66 -3.37 -28.28
N GLY A 176 1.69 -3.40 -27.42
CA GLY A 176 2.37 -4.64 -26.99
C GLY A 176 1.47 -5.61 -26.23
N GLY A 177 0.68 -5.11 -25.27
CA GLY A 177 -0.28 -5.93 -24.52
C GLY A 177 -1.40 -6.50 -25.38
N ALA A 178 -1.90 -5.74 -26.36
CA ALA A 178 -2.87 -6.23 -27.35
C ALA A 178 -2.29 -7.32 -28.24
N ALA A 179 -1.04 -7.16 -28.70
CA ALA A 179 -0.33 -8.17 -29.46
C ALA A 179 -0.14 -9.48 -28.67
N LEU A 180 0.17 -9.39 -27.37
CA LEU A 180 0.26 -10.54 -26.47
C LEU A 180 -1.06 -11.31 -26.35
N LEU A 181 -2.18 -10.61 -26.14
CA LEU A 181 -3.52 -11.22 -26.05
C LEU A 181 -3.93 -11.88 -27.36
N ALA A 182 -3.75 -11.23 -28.51
CA ALA A 182 -4.07 -11.80 -29.81
C ALA A 182 -3.18 -13.02 -30.14
N ALA A 183 -1.90 -13.00 -29.74
CA ALA A 183 -1.00 -14.14 -29.85
C ALA A 183 -1.39 -15.30 -28.90
N ALA A 184 -1.89 -14.99 -27.70
CA ALA A 184 -2.44 -15.99 -26.78
C ALA A 184 -3.68 -16.68 -27.36
N GLN A 185 -4.67 -15.91 -27.83
CA GLN A 185 -5.90 -16.43 -28.43
C GLN A 185 -5.59 -17.38 -29.62
N LYS A 186 -4.69 -16.97 -30.53
CA LYS A 186 -4.22 -17.81 -31.66
C LYS A 186 -3.51 -19.08 -31.20
N ARG A 187 -2.61 -18.97 -30.21
CA ARG A 187 -1.88 -20.13 -29.65
C ARG A 187 -2.79 -21.16 -29.00
N LEU A 188 -3.92 -20.73 -28.45
CA LEU A 188 -4.91 -21.59 -27.80
C LEU A 188 -5.89 -22.27 -28.77
N ASP A 189 -5.67 -22.12 -30.09
CA ASP A 189 -6.57 -22.63 -31.15
C ASP A 189 -8.00 -22.07 -30.99
N LEU A 190 -8.08 -20.77 -30.67
CA LEU A 190 -9.32 -20.01 -30.57
C LEU A 190 -9.33 -18.89 -31.63
N PRO A 191 -10.48 -18.64 -32.29
CA PRO A 191 -10.58 -17.54 -33.24
C PRO A 191 -10.47 -16.19 -32.51
N LEU A 192 -9.93 -15.19 -33.21
CA LEU A 192 -10.13 -13.78 -32.83
C LEU A 192 -11.63 -13.47 -32.94
N SER A 193 -12.15 -12.62 -32.07
CA SER A 193 -13.58 -12.36 -32.00
C SER A 193 -13.87 -10.97 -31.43
N PRO A 194 -14.85 -10.23 -31.99
CA PRO A 194 -15.33 -8.99 -31.37
C PRO A 194 -16.15 -9.23 -30.09
N ASP A 195 -16.52 -10.48 -29.78
CA ASP A 195 -17.25 -10.83 -28.56
C ASP A 195 -16.28 -10.96 -27.37
N PRO A 196 -16.32 -10.06 -26.37
CA PRO A 196 -15.45 -10.13 -25.20
C PRO A 196 -15.64 -11.41 -24.39
N ALA A 197 -16.76 -12.13 -24.48
CA ALA A 197 -16.94 -13.41 -23.79
C ALA A 197 -15.96 -14.51 -24.24
N ARG A 198 -15.44 -14.43 -25.48
CA ARG A 198 -14.58 -15.44 -26.12
C ARG A 198 -13.10 -15.34 -25.73
N TRP A 199 -12.71 -14.32 -24.99
CA TRP A 199 -11.31 -14.02 -24.65
C TRP A 199 -10.85 -14.57 -23.31
N TYR A 200 -11.72 -15.29 -22.58
CA TYR A 200 -11.47 -15.65 -21.18
C TYR A 200 -10.19 -16.46 -20.99
N ALA A 201 -9.90 -17.43 -21.87
CA ALA A 201 -8.64 -18.18 -21.81
C ALA A 201 -7.40 -17.34 -22.18
N ALA A 202 -7.48 -16.43 -23.17
CA ALA A 202 -6.35 -15.53 -23.47
C ALA A 202 -6.08 -14.52 -22.35
N VAL A 203 -7.12 -14.04 -21.66
CA VAL A 203 -7.00 -13.21 -20.45
C VAL A 203 -6.39 -14.00 -19.29
N ALA A 204 -6.74 -15.28 -19.14
CA ALA A 204 -6.16 -16.17 -18.14
C ALA A 204 -4.68 -16.49 -18.43
N ASP A 205 -4.32 -16.71 -19.70
CA ASP A 205 -2.93 -16.89 -20.18
C ASP A 205 -2.06 -15.65 -19.92
N TYR A 206 -2.64 -14.45 -19.99
CA TYR A 206 -1.94 -13.19 -19.74
C TYR A 206 -1.32 -13.09 -18.33
N ALA A 207 -1.90 -13.76 -17.34
CA ALA A 207 -1.36 -13.82 -15.98
C ALA A 207 0.01 -14.52 -15.88
N GLY A 208 0.38 -15.34 -16.87
CA GLY A 208 1.61 -16.13 -16.83
C GLY A 208 1.63 -17.19 -15.72
N ALA A 209 0.46 -17.62 -15.26
CA ALA A 209 0.28 -18.56 -14.16
C ALA A 209 0.71 -19.99 -14.53
N ALA A 210 1.18 -20.75 -13.52
CA ALA A 210 1.60 -22.14 -13.67
C ALA A 210 0.43 -23.15 -13.58
N ASP A 211 -0.74 -22.70 -13.13
CA ASP A 211 -1.92 -23.54 -12.86
C ASP A 211 -3.23 -22.85 -13.26
N THR A 212 -4.27 -23.67 -13.46
CA THR A 212 -5.59 -23.22 -13.93
C THR A 212 -6.33 -22.39 -12.89
N ALA A 213 -6.21 -22.68 -11.58
CA ALA A 213 -6.91 -21.93 -10.54
C ALA A 213 -6.39 -20.48 -10.45
N THR A 214 -5.08 -20.29 -10.60
CA THR A 214 -4.45 -18.97 -10.64
C THR A 214 -4.78 -18.20 -11.90
N ALA A 215 -4.63 -18.83 -13.08
CA ALA A 215 -5.01 -18.23 -14.36
C ALA A 215 -6.50 -17.80 -14.35
N LYS A 216 -7.37 -18.65 -13.78
CA LYS A 216 -8.79 -18.38 -13.60
C LYS A 216 -9.05 -17.20 -12.64
N ALA A 217 -8.33 -17.12 -11.51
CA ALA A 217 -8.55 -16.06 -10.52
C ALA A 217 -8.28 -14.66 -11.11
N PHE A 218 -7.20 -14.51 -11.88
CA PHE A 218 -6.91 -13.27 -12.60
C PHE A 218 -8.01 -12.94 -13.62
N ALA A 219 -8.42 -13.92 -14.44
CA ALA A 219 -9.49 -13.72 -15.42
C ALA A 219 -10.85 -13.41 -14.78
N ASP A 220 -11.20 -14.03 -13.65
CA ASP A 220 -12.41 -13.69 -12.88
C ASP A 220 -12.42 -12.23 -12.43
N GLU A 221 -11.26 -11.68 -12.05
CA GLU A 221 -11.12 -10.28 -11.68
C GLU A 221 -11.24 -9.33 -12.87
N VAL A 222 -10.61 -9.66 -14.01
CA VAL A 222 -10.76 -8.84 -15.23
C VAL A 222 -12.24 -8.78 -15.61
N TYR A 223 -12.93 -9.93 -15.63
CA TYR A 223 -14.35 -9.97 -15.97
C TYR A 223 -15.26 -9.40 -14.88
N ALA A 224 -14.82 -9.32 -13.62
CA ALA A 224 -15.52 -8.55 -12.59
C ALA A 224 -15.45 -7.05 -12.91
N VAL A 225 -14.28 -6.53 -13.30
CA VAL A 225 -14.10 -5.14 -13.74
C VAL A 225 -14.91 -4.84 -15.01
N LEU A 226 -14.92 -5.74 -16.01
CA LEU A 226 -15.77 -5.60 -17.21
C LEU A 226 -17.26 -5.50 -16.84
N ARG A 227 -17.75 -6.31 -15.88
CA ARG A 227 -19.15 -6.27 -15.44
C ARG A 227 -19.52 -4.99 -14.69
N THR A 228 -18.61 -4.44 -13.88
CA THR A 228 -18.89 -3.23 -13.08
C THR A 228 -18.60 -1.92 -13.82
N GLY A 229 -17.70 -1.95 -14.80
CA GLY A 229 -17.08 -0.76 -15.39
C GLY A 229 -16.08 -0.09 -14.44
N ALA A 230 -15.35 0.89 -14.96
CA ALA A 230 -14.41 1.72 -14.21
C ALA A 230 -14.20 3.08 -14.91
N GLN A 231 -13.80 4.10 -14.15
CA GLN A 231 -13.37 5.40 -14.69
C GLN A 231 -12.34 6.04 -13.75
N ARG A 232 -11.20 6.48 -14.29
CA ARG A 232 -10.10 7.12 -13.53
C ARG A 232 -9.53 8.29 -14.36
N THR A 233 -8.87 9.22 -13.67
CA THR A 233 -7.93 10.14 -14.31
C THR A 233 -6.54 9.62 -13.96
N THR A 234 -5.70 9.36 -14.96
CA THR A 234 -4.41 8.70 -14.77
C THR A 234 -3.37 9.66 -14.16
N ASP A 235 -2.22 9.11 -13.79
CA ASP A 235 -1.00 9.84 -13.44
C ASP A 235 -0.59 10.93 -14.46
N ALA A 236 -0.82 10.68 -15.76
CA ALA A 236 -0.62 11.63 -16.85
C ALA A 236 -1.75 12.68 -17.00
N GLY A 237 -2.79 12.63 -16.16
CA GLY A 237 -3.95 13.52 -16.24
C GLY A 237 -5.02 13.10 -17.26
N GLU A 238 -4.89 11.95 -17.89
CA GLU A 238 -5.83 11.47 -18.92
C GLU A 238 -7.06 10.81 -18.31
N ARG A 239 -8.26 11.11 -18.81
CA ARG A 239 -9.49 10.44 -18.39
C ARG A 239 -9.70 9.18 -19.21
N VAL A 240 -9.59 8.02 -18.56
CA VAL A 240 -9.88 6.70 -19.14
C VAL A 240 -11.16 6.14 -18.54
N ARG A 241 -11.97 5.47 -19.36
CA ARG A 241 -13.25 4.85 -19.00
C ARG A 241 -13.41 3.49 -19.66
N LEU A 242 -13.88 2.55 -18.86
CA LEU A 242 -14.41 1.25 -19.26
C LEU A 242 -15.88 1.21 -18.91
N ASP A 243 -16.73 1.09 -19.93
CA ASP A 243 -18.17 0.93 -19.75
C ASP A 243 -18.50 -0.43 -19.12
N ARG A 244 -19.53 -0.41 -18.26
CA ARG A 244 -19.99 -1.62 -17.57
C ARG A 244 -20.76 -2.53 -18.54
N HIS A 245 -20.48 -3.83 -18.49
CA HIS A 245 -21.23 -4.86 -19.21
C HIS A 245 -21.83 -5.89 -18.21
N PRO A 246 -22.90 -5.57 -17.46
CA PRO A 246 -23.37 -6.40 -16.34
C PRO A 246 -23.78 -7.83 -16.74
N GLY A 247 -24.26 -8.01 -17.97
CA GLY A 247 -24.65 -9.32 -18.52
C GLY A 247 -23.49 -10.16 -19.08
N LEU A 248 -22.23 -9.73 -18.97
CA LEU A 248 -21.10 -10.42 -19.58
C LEU A 248 -20.84 -11.77 -18.88
N ARG A 249 -20.97 -12.86 -19.65
CA ARG A 249 -20.70 -14.23 -19.21
C ARG A 249 -19.48 -14.76 -19.98
N PRO A 250 -18.30 -14.92 -19.35
CA PRO A 250 -17.14 -15.51 -20.02
C PRO A 250 -17.38 -16.95 -20.44
N ASP A 251 -16.77 -17.36 -21.56
CA ASP A 251 -16.69 -18.76 -21.96
C ASP A 251 -15.63 -19.50 -21.12
N VAL A 252 -15.99 -19.82 -19.87
CA VAL A 252 -15.09 -20.47 -18.89
C VAL A 252 -14.62 -21.87 -19.32
N ALA A 253 -15.31 -22.51 -20.28
CA ALA A 253 -14.91 -23.81 -20.79
C ALA A 253 -13.62 -23.75 -21.62
N THR A 254 -13.28 -22.58 -22.17
CA THR A 254 -12.04 -22.35 -22.92
C THR A 254 -10.77 -22.53 -22.09
N LEU A 255 -10.83 -22.43 -20.74
CA LEU A 255 -9.66 -22.63 -19.88
C LEU A 255 -8.96 -23.98 -20.10
N ARG A 256 -9.69 -25.02 -20.52
CA ARG A 256 -9.09 -26.33 -20.82
C ARG A 256 -8.03 -26.27 -21.93
N ARG A 257 -8.08 -25.25 -22.81
CA ARG A 257 -7.09 -25.01 -23.86
C ARG A 257 -5.73 -24.56 -23.33
N LEU A 258 -5.66 -24.05 -22.08
CA LEU A 258 -4.40 -23.67 -21.45
C LEU A 258 -3.47 -24.87 -21.21
N GLY A 259 -4.02 -26.08 -21.05
CA GLY A 259 -3.24 -27.29 -20.77
C GLY A 259 -2.56 -27.31 -19.40
N LEU A 260 -2.86 -26.34 -18.53
CA LEU A 260 -2.27 -26.21 -17.19
C LEU A 260 -2.83 -27.27 -16.22
N PRO A 261 -2.06 -27.68 -15.20
CA PRO A 261 -2.61 -28.43 -14.07
C PRO A 261 -3.76 -27.66 -13.40
N ALA A 262 -4.64 -28.36 -12.67
CA ALA A 262 -5.84 -27.73 -12.10
C ALA A 262 -5.53 -26.63 -11.07
N GLY A 263 -4.42 -26.76 -10.34
CA GLY A 263 -4.12 -25.95 -9.16
C GLY A 263 -4.88 -26.49 -7.95
N GLU A 264 -4.21 -27.26 -7.10
CA GLU A 264 -4.84 -27.83 -5.90
C GLU A 264 -4.63 -26.90 -4.69
N ARG A 265 -5.72 -26.57 -4.02
CA ARG A 265 -5.63 -25.97 -2.68
C ARG A 265 -5.19 -27.06 -1.71
N GLY A 266 -3.93 -26.99 -1.28
CA GLY A 266 -3.39 -27.88 -0.26
C GLY A 266 -4.24 -27.91 1.01
N PRO A 267 -4.22 -29.04 1.75
CA PRO A 267 -4.93 -29.12 3.03
C PRO A 267 -4.40 -28.05 3.99
N GLY A 268 -5.32 -27.40 4.73
CA GLY A 268 -4.98 -26.37 5.71
C GLY A 268 -4.83 -24.95 5.18
N VAL A 269 -5.03 -24.69 3.88
CA VAL A 269 -4.99 -23.31 3.32
C VAL A 269 -6.15 -22.44 3.85
N GLU A 270 -5.79 -21.32 4.47
CA GLU A 270 -6.67 -20.36 5.15
C GLU A 270 -6.97 -19.11 4.29
N CYS A 271 -7.30 -19.33 3.02
CA CYS A 271 -7.61 -18.28 2.05
C CYS A 271 -9.10 -18.27 1.62
N PRO A 272 -9.72 -17.10 1.37
CA PRO A 272 -11.10 -17.03 0.85
C PRO A 272 -11.19 -17.66 -0.55
N ARG A 273 -12.34 -18.24 -0.93
CA ARG A 273 -12.50 -18.96 -2.22
C ARG A 273 -12.29 -18.10 -3.48
N GLY A 274 -12.37 -16.77 -3.37
CA GLY A 274 -12.27 -15.82 -4.49
C GLY A 274 -10.87 -15.23 -4.73
N VAL A 275 -9.81 -15.95 -4.35
CA VAL A 275 -8.40 -15.67 -4.69
C VAL A 275 -7.72 -17.00 -5.04
N SER A 276 -6.69 -16.96 -5.88
CA SER A 276 -5.78 -18.11 -5.94
C SER A 276 -4.90 -18.12 -4.70
N CYS A 277 -4.70 -19.30 -4.13
CA CYS A 277 -3.92 -19.46 -2.92
C CYS A 277 -3.44 -20.90 -2.77
N GLU A 278 -2.13 -21.07 -2.67
CA GLU A 278 -1.45 -22.36 -2.47
C GLU A 278 -0.82 -22.46 -1.06
N SER A 279 -0.31 -23.64 -0.73
CA SER A 279 0.47 -23.88 0.49
C SER A 279 1.93 -24.15 0.10
N VAL A 280 2.84 -23.30 0.58
CA VAL A 280 4.30 -23.47 0.44
C VAL A 280 4.89 -23.36 1.85
N PRO A 281 4.80 -24.43 2.68
CA PRO A 281 5.04 -24.31 4.11
C PRO A 281 6.45 -23.82 4.46
N ALA A 282 6.54 -22.94 5.45
CA ALA A 282 7.80 -22.66 6.14
C ALA A 282 8.22 -23.89 6.96
N PRO A 283 9.48 -24.36 6.87
CA PRO A 283 9.99 -25.46 7.67
C PRO A 283 9.80 -25.28 9.19
N TYR A 284 9.57 -26.38 9.88
CA TYR A 284 9.66 -26.46 11.34
C TYR A 284 10.43 -27.71 11.73
N GLN A 285 11.72 -27.53 12.01
CA GLN A 285 12.67 -28.60 12.28
C GLN A 285 13.75 -28.11 13.25
N GLU A 286 14.37 -29.02 14.00
CA GLU A 286 15.55 -28.73 14.79
C GLU A 286 16.77 -28.48 13.87
N LEU A 287 17.64 -27.56 14.28
CA LEU A 287 18.87 -27.20 13.56
C LEU A 287 20.15 -27.65 14.30
N GLY A 288 20.02 -28.12 15.54
CA GLY A 288 21.13 -28.38 16.46
C GLY A 288 21.29 -27.25 17.49
N ASP A 289 22.11 -27.50 18.52
CA ASP A 289 22.44 -26.54 19.60
C ASP A 289 21.25 -25.85 20.31
N GLY A 290 20.06 -26.46 20.22
CA GLY A 290 18.81 -25.92 20.78
C GLY A 290 18.07 -24.93 19.88
N ASP A 291 18.54 -24.69 18.65
CA ASP A 291 17.90 -23.81 17.66
C ASP A 291 16.97 -24.59 16.71
N TYR A 292 15.97 -23.91 16.15
CA TYR A 292 14.95 -24.53 15.29
C TYR A 292 14.32 -23.53 14.31
N GLY A 293 13.59 -24.07 13.32
CA GLY A 293 13.09 -23.36 12.14
C GLY A 293 12.03 -22.27 12.37
N ASN A 294 11.55 -21.72 11.26
CA ASN A 294 11.27 -20.29 11.02
C ASN A 294 10.13 -19.60 11.81
N HIS A 295 9.41 -20.31 12.67
CA HIS A 295 8.20 -19.83 13.35
C HIS A 295 7.96 -20.62 14.63
N ASP A 296 7.08 -20.14 15.49
CA ASP A 296 6.68 -20.84 16.71
C ASP A 296 5.34 -21.55 16.58
N LYS A 297 5.28 -22.78 17.10
CA LYS A 297 4.02 -23.52 17.22
C LYS A 297 3.14 -22.95 18.33
N ALA A 298 1.88 -22.68 17.98
CA ALA A 298 0.90 -22.10 18.89
C ALA A 298 -0.54 -22.51 18.49
N ASP A 299 -1.52 -22.11 19.30
CA ASP A 299 -2.94 -22.43 19.10
C ASP A 299 -3.79 -21.15 19.03
N ARG A 300 -3.36 -20.16 18.24
CA ARG A 300 -4.11 -18.91 18.07
C ARG A 300 -5.39 -19.16 17.25
N PRO A 301 -6.54 -18.55 17.59
CA PRO A 301 -6.71 -17.48 18.57
C PRO A 301 -7.06 -17.97 20.00
N ALA A 302 -7.08 -19.28 20.25
CA ALA A 302 -7.44 -19.84 21.55
C ALA A 302 -6.36 -19.60 22.61
N SER A 303 -5.08 -19.70 22.24
CA SER A 303 -3.95 -19.39 23.14
C SER A 303 -3.76 -17.89 23.35
N GLN A 304 -3.84 -17.07 22.29
CA GLN A 304 -3.77 -15.60 22.30
C GLN A 304 -4.59 -15.02 21.14
N ARG A 305 -5.20 -13.84 21.35
CA ARG A 305 -5.86 -13.10 20.27
C ARG A 305 -4.85 -12.66 19.21
N ILE A 306 -5.30 -12.74 17.95
CA ILE A 306 -4.69 -12.03 16.82
C ILE A 306 -5.31 -10.63 16.83
N ASP A 307 -4.52 -9.63 17.23
CA ASP A 307 -4.95 -8.24 17.38
C ASP A 307 -4.57 -7.40 16.13
N TYR A 308 -3.62 -7.86 15.29
CA TYR A 308 -3.13 -7.11 14.14
C TYR A 308 -3.02 -7.94 12.84
N ILE A 309 -3.01 -7.24 11.71
CA ILE A 309 -2.54 -7.75 10.42
C ILE A 309 -1.45 -6.78 9.93
N ILE A 310 -0.27 -7.30 9.63
CA ILE A 310 0.88 -6.49 9.21
C ILE A 310 1.05 -6.64 7.69
N VAL A 311 1.07 -5.50 7.01
CA VAL A 311 1.41 -5.35 5.59
C VAL A 311 2.90 -5.05 5.52
N HIS A 312 3.62 -5.87 4.78
CA HIS A 312 5.03 -5.70 4.44
C HIS A 312 5.18 -5.56 2.93
N ASP A 313 6.33 -5.07 2.48
CA ASP A 313 6.86 -5.40 1.16
C ASP A 313 8.13 -6.24 1.30
N THR A 314 8.36 -7.13 0.34
CA THR A 314 9.40 -8.17 0.44
C THR A 314 10.82 -7.64 0.36
N GLU A 315 11.07 -6.40 -0.10
CA GLU A 315 12.36 -5.95 -0.64
C GLU A 315 13.01 -6.98 -1.61
N GLY A 316 12.18 -7.65 -2.41
CA GLY A 316 12.56 -8.81 -3.23
C GLY A 316 11.48 -9.32 -4.19
N TYR A 317 11.84 -10.23 -5.09
CA TYR A 317 10.91 -10.89 -6.04
C TYR A 317 10.27 -12.16 -5.47
N TRP A 318 9.15 -12.59 -6.04
CA TRP A 318 8.39 -13.79 -5.66
C TRP A 318 9.25 -15.03 -5.47
N ASP A 319 10.09 -15.39 -6.45
CA ASP A 319 10.91 -16.60 -6.37
C ASP A 319 12.01 -16.49 -5.30
N THR A 320 12.44 -15.28 -4.94
CA THR A 320 13.37 -15.02 -3.83
C THR A 320 12.65 -15.13 -2.49
N ALA A 321 11.47 -14.54 -2.35
CA ALA A 321 10.64 -14.65 -1.15
C ALA A 321 10.28 -16.11 -0.84
N LEU A 322 9.94 -16.92 -1.86
CA LEU A 322 9.71 -18.35 -1.69
C LEU A 322 10.96 -19.12 -1.24
N LYS A 323 12.15 -18.81 -1.78
CA LYS A 323 13.41 -19.42 -1.29
C LYS A 323 13.68 -19.07 0.17
N LEU A 324 13.54 -17.79 0.53
CA LEU A 324 13.82 -17.28 1.88
C LEU A 324 12.91 -17.92 2.93
N VAL A 325 11.59 -17.99 2.69
CA VAL A 325 10.65 -18.58 3.65
C VAL A 325 10.74 -20.11 3.74
N GLN A 326 11.42 -20.76 2.79
CA GLN A 326 11.71 -22.19 2.78
C GLN A 326 13.11 -22.56 3.27
N ASP A 327 13.99 -21.57 3.51
CA ASP A 327 15.27 -21.80 4.18
C ASP A 327 15.00 -21.97 5.68
N PRO A 328 15.20 -23.16 6.28
CA PRO A 328 14.89 -23.41 7.69
C PRO A 328 15.74 -22.58 8.66
N THR A 329 16.76 -21.87 8.17
CA THR A 329 17.69 -21.03 8.96
C THR A 329 17.38 -19.53 8.89
N TYR A 330 16.23 -19.16 8.32
CA TYR A 330 15.77 -17.78 8.17
C TYR A 330 14.48 -17.47 8.95
N VAL A 331 13.87 -16.31 8.73
CA VAL A 331 12.57 -15.93 9.30
C VAL A 331 11.39 -16.34 8.41
N SER A 332 10.17 -16.19 8.91
CA SER A 332 8.94 -16.45 8.16
C SER A 332 7.82 -15.47 8.44
N TRP A 333 6.83 -15.53 7.56
CA TRP A 333 5.59 -14.76 7.54
C TRP A 333 4.44 -15.69 7.14
N HIS A 334 3.19 -15.22 7.23
CA HIS A 334 2.06 -16.12 6.99
C HIS A 334 1.72 -16.26 5.50
N TYR A 335 1.84 -15.17 4.73
CA TYR A 335 1.50 -15.17 3.30
C TYR A 335 2.45 -14.31 2.46
N THR A 336 2.84 -14.80 1.28
CA THR A 336 3.41 -13.98 0.20
C THR A 336 2.34 -13.69 -0.84
N LEU A 337 2.35 -12.49 -1.41
CA LEU A 337 1.44 -12.07 -2.48
C LEU A 337 2.23 -11.64 -3.72
N ARG A 338 1.91 -12.22 -4.88
CA ARG A 338 2.59 -11.97 -6.16
C ARG A 338 2.05 -10.72 -6.85
N ALA A 339 2.94 -9.88 -7.36
CA ALA A 339 2.58 -8.63 -8.00
C ALA A 339 1.90 -8.82 -9.36
N SER A 340 2.35 -9.77 -10.19
CA SER A 340 1.90 -9.89 -11.59
C SER A 340 0.43 -10.30 -11.79
N ASP A 341 -0.12 -11.06 -10.84
CA ASP A 341 -1.44 -11.69 -10.94
C ASP A 341 -2.26 -11.70 -9.64
N GLY A 342 -1.67 -11.28 -8.51
CA GLY A 342 -2.32 -11.34 -7.21
C GLY A 342 -2.46 -12.77 -6.66
N HIS A 343 -1.63 -13.72 -7.10
CA HIS A 343 -1.53 -15.04 -6.48
C HIS A 343 -1.02 -14.96 -5.04
N ILE A 344 -1.38 -15.94 -4.22
CA ILE A 344 -1.03 -15.98 -2.79
C ILE A 344 -0.38 -17.34 -2.47
N ALA A 345 0.72 -17.35 -1.72
CA ALA A 345 1.23 -18.55 -1.08
C ALA A 345 1.08 -18.38 0.43
N GLN A 346 0.60 -19.41 1.12
CA GLN A 346 0.60 -19.48 2.58
C GLN A 346 1.79 -20.31 3.06
N HIS A 347 2.52 -19.82 4.07
CA HIS A 347 3.73 -20.45 4.60
C HIS A 347 3.56 -20.91 6.04
N VAL A 348 3.02 -20.04 6.91
CA VAL A 348 2.75 -20.35 8.31
C VAL A 348 1.24 -20.43 8.54
N PRO A 349 0.71 -21.51 9.15
CA PRO A 349 -0.68 -21.58 9.62
C PRO A 349 -0.95 -20.43 10.59
N THR A 350 -2.07 -19.72 10.48
CA THR A 350 -2.30 -18.50 11.28
C THR A 350 -2.51 -18.76 12.78
N ARG A 351 -2.68 -20.03 13.19
CA ARG A 351 -2.58 -20.44 14.59
C ARG A 351 -1.16 -20.36 15.16
N ASP A 352 -0.16 -20.61 14.33
CA ASP A 352 1.28 -20.56 14.63
C ASP A 352 1.77 -19.10 14.49
N VAL A 353 2.97 -18.79 15.00
CA VAL A 353 3.52 -17.42 15.07
C VAL A 353 4.73 -17.28 14.14
N GLY A 354 4.55 -16.62 13.00
CA GLY A 354 5.66 -16.20 12.13
C GLY A 354 6.54 -15.11 12.76
N TRP A 355 7.78 -15.00 12.29
CA TRP A 355 8.82 -14.09 12.79
C TRP A 355 9.06 -12.88 11.87
N HIS A 356 8.00 -12.13 11.55
CA HIS A 356 8.02 -11.13 10.48
C HIS A 356 8.14 -9.67 10.96
N ALA A 357 7.77 -9.37 12.20
CA ALA A 357 7.59 -7.98 12.67
C ALA A 357 8.76 -7.37 13.46
N GLY A 358 9.86 -8.10 13.72
CA GLY A 358 10.98 -7.61 14.56
C GLY A 358 10.63 -7.29 16.02
N ASN A 359 9.41 -7.61 16.45
CA ASN A 359 8.88 -7.31 17.78
C ASN A 359 8.00 -8.48 18.24
N TRP A 360 8.47 -9.24 19.22
CA TRP A 360 7.82 -10.48 19.63
C TRP A 360 6.39 -10.31 20.15
N TYR A 361 6.09 -9.18 20.82
CA TYR A 361 4.72 -8.85 21.24
C TYR A 361 3.77 -8.74 20.04
N VAL A 362 4.26 -8.18 18.92
CA VAL A 362 3.47 -8.01 17.69
C VAL A 362 3.43 -9.31 16.88
N ASN A 363 4.56 -10.03 16.73
CA ASN A 363 4.60 -11.36 16.10
C ASN A 363 3.55 -12.30 16.71
N ALA A 364 3.60 -12.50 18.03
CA ALA A 364 2.67 -13.37 18.76
C ALA A 364 1.18 -12.98 18.58
N LYS A 365 0.90 -11.72 18.26
CA LYS A 365 -0.45 -11.15 18.12
C LYS A 365 -0.85 -10.78 16.70
N SER A 366 -0.10 -11.19 15.67
CA SER A 366 -0.38 -10.75 14.30
C SER A 366 -0.28 -11.83 13.22
N VAL A 367 -0.72 -11.46 12.03
CA VAL A 367 -0.57 -12.20 10.77
C VAL A 367 0.13 -11.29 9.77
N GLY A 368 1.36 -11.63 9.39
CA GLY A 368 2.17 -10.92 8.38
C GLY A 368 1.89 -11.34 6.94
N LEU A 369 1.72 -10.34 6.07
CA LEU A 369 1.51 -10.45 4.62
C LEU A 369 2.64 -9.71 3.88
N GLU A 370 3.49 -10.48 3.23
CA GLU A 370 4.57 -10.00 2.36
C GLU A 370 4.05 -9.74 0.95
N HIS A 371 4.22 -8.52 0.45
CA HIS A 371 3.83 -8.14 -0.90
C HIS A 371 5.06 -8.05 -1.78
N GLU A 372 5.07 -8.75 -2.92
CA GLU A 372 6.19 -8.71 -3.87
C GLU A 372 6.50 -7.26 -4.28
N GLY A 373 7.67 -6.77 -3.87
CA GLY A 373 8.13 -5.43 -4.18
C GLY A 373 9.34 -4.94 -3.39
N PHE A 374 9.53 -3.62 -3.45
CA PHE A 374 10.66 -2.90 -2.88
C PHE A 374 10.20 -1.50 -2.46
N LEU A 375 10.62 -1.05 -1.29
CA LEU A 375 10.36 0.29 -0.79
C LEU A 375 11.21 1.35 -1.53
N THR A 376 12.48 1.03 -1.76
CA THR A 376 13.51 1.99 -2.21
C THR A 376 13.68 2.05 -3.73
N ALA A 377 13.06 1.13 -4.47
CA ALA A 377 12.97 1.23 -5.92
C ALA A 377 12.14 2.49 -6.27
N PRO A 378 12.71 3.48 -6.98
CA PRO A 378 12.23 4.88 -6.98
C PRO A 378 10.80 5.12 -7.47
N ASP A 379 10.16 4.12 -8.08
CA ASP A 379 8.91 4.21 -8.82
C ASP A 379 7.94 3.06 -8.48
N ALA A 380 8.15 2.37 -7.36
CA ALA A 380 7.47 1.15 -6.93
C ALA A 380 5.97 1.31 -6.65
N TRP A 381 5.18 1.35 -7.73
CA TRP A 381 3.73 1.20 -7.68
C TRP A 381 3.35 -0.29 -7.62
N TYR A 382 2.33 -0.61 -6.83
CA TYR A 382 1.80 -1.96 -6.63
C TYR A 382 0.56 -2.20 -7.50
N THR A 383 0.40 -3.40 -8.07
CA THR A 383 -0.68 -3.70 -9.03
C THR A 383 -2.07 -3.74 -8.38
N GLU A 384 -3.09 -3.38 -9.14
CA GLU A 384 -4.50 -3.50 -8.71
C GLU A 384 -4.87 -4.98 -8.48
N ALA A 385 -4.30 -5.92 -9.26
CA ALA A 385 -4.44 -7.36 -9.04
C ALA A 385 -3.97 -7.77 -7.62
N MET A 386 -2.77 -7.38 -7.23
CA MET A 386 -2.25 -7.70 -5.90
C MET A 386 -3.01 -6.97 -4.78
N TYR A 387 -3.30 -5.67 -4.96
CA TYR A 387 -4.12 -4.91 -4.01
C TYR A 387 -5.48 -5.56 -3.76
N ARG A 388 -6.14 -6.10 -4.79
CA ARG A 388 -7.43 -6.79 -4.69
C ARG A 388 -7.35 -8.12 -3.98
N SER A 389 -6.37 -8.96 -4.33
CA SER A 389 -6.16 -10.25 -3.66
C SER A 389 -5.80 -10.06 -2.18
N SER A 390 -4.89 -9.12 -1.90
CA SER A 390 -4.54 -8.69 -0.55
C SER A 390 -5.76 -8.22 0.23
N ALA A 391 -6.56 -7.30 -0.32
CA ALA A 391 -7.76 -6.81 0.36
C ALA A 391 -8.81 -7.91 0.60
N ARG A 392 -8.89 -8.94 -0.24
CA ARG A 392 -9.76 -10.09 -0.01
C ARG A 392 -9.26 -10.98 1.12
N LEU A 393 -7.97 -11.27 1.15
CA LEU A 393 -7.33 -12.04 2.22
C LEU A 393 -7.49 -11.30 3.56
N VAL A 394 -7.11 -10.02 3.64
CA VAL A 394 -7.23 -9.22 4.87
C VAL A 394 -8.69 -9.10 5.32
N ARG A 395 -9.65 -8.89 4.42
CA ARG A 395 -11.09 -8.93 4.78
C ARG A 395 -11.55 -10.29 5.30
N TYR A 396 -10.96 -11.39 4.85
CA TYR A 396 -11.26 -12.73 5.34
C TYR A 396 -10.66 -12.95 6.73
N LEU A 397 -9.37 -12.66 6.91
CA LEU A 397 -8.65 -12.77 8.18
C LEU A 397 -9.26 -11.86 9.26
N ALA A 398 -9.56 -10.61 8.92
CA ALA A 398 -10.18 -9.65 9.83
C ALA A 398 -11.55 -10.12 10.35
N ARG A 399 -12.37 -10.73 9.49
CA ARG A 399 -13.65 -11.35 9.92
C ARG A 399 -13.46 -12.64 10.72
N ARG A 400 -12.40 -13.40 10.45
CA ARG A 400 -12.09 -14.67 11.14
C ARG A 400 -11.57 -14.43 12.56
N TYR A 401 -10.86 -13.32 12.78
CA TYR A 401 -10.15 -13.02 14.03
C TYR A 401 -10.67 -11.78 14.78
N ASP A 402 -11.74 -11.14 14.28
CA ASP A 402 -12.30 -9.90 14.86
C ASP A 402 -11.27 -8.76 14.95
N VAL A 403 -10.47 -8.60 13.89
CA VAL A 403 -9.48 -7.52 13.75
C VAL A 403 -10.17 -6.31 13.10
N PRO A 404 -10.22 -5.14 13.75
CA PRO A 404 -10.80 -3.94 13.16
C PRO A 404 -10.11 -3.51 11.86
N LEU A 405 -10.89 -3.11 10.86
CA LEU A 405 -10.36 -2.53 9.63
C LEU A 405 -10.08 -1.03 9.82
N ASP A 406 -9.04 -0.71 10.57
CA ASP A 406 -8.48 0.64 10.76
C ASP A 406 -6.94 0.61 10.76
N ARG A 407 -6.29 1.80 10.79
CA ARG A 407 -4.81 1.93 10.78
C ARG A 407 -4.17 1.84 12.18
N GLN A 408 -4.86 1.28 13.16
CA GLN A 408 -4.30 0.87 14.45
C GLN A 408 -4.22 -0.65 14.59
N HIS A 409 -4.91 -1.40 13.73
CA HIS A 409 -4.89 -2.87 13.70
C HIS A 409 -4.40 -3.44 12.36
N ILE A 410 -4.68 -2.76 11.24
CA ILE A 410 -4.02 -3.02 9.95
C ILE A 410 -2.82 -2.07 9.86
N LEU A 411 -1.62 -2.61 10.09
CA LEU A 411 -0.39 -1.85 10.20
C LEU A 411 0.52 -2.08 8.98
N GLY A 412 1.35 -1.09 8.64
CA GLY A 412 2.59 -1.37 7.92
C GLY A 412 3.66 -1.81 8.91
N HIS A 413 4.71 -2.49 8.47
CA HIS A 413 5.88 -2.76 9.32
C HIS A 413 6.51 -1.46 9.83
N ASP A 414 6.46 -0.41 9.01
CA ASP A 414 6.78 0.99 9.33
C ASP A 414 6.01 1.57 10.53
N ASN A 415 4.96 0.90 11.02
CA ASN A 415 4.21 1.32 12.20
C ASN A 415 4.52 0.47 13.45
N VAL A 416 5.25 -0.65 13.32
CA VAL A 416 5.64 -1.50 14.44
C VAL A 416 6.79 -0.84 15.21
N PRO A 417 6.71 -0.66 16.53
CA PRO A 417 7.78 -0.04 17.32
C PRO A 417 8.93 -1.02 17.60
N GLY A 418 10.13 -0.47 17.75
CA GLY A 418 11.27 -1.16 18.34
C GLY A 418 10.97 -1.63 19.77
N THR A 419 11.56 -2.75 20.14
CA THR A 419 11.32 -3.47 21.40
C THR A 419 11.93 -2.80 22.64
N VAL A 420 13.04 -2.08 22.45
CA VAL A 420 13.86 -1.35 23.42
C VAL A 420 14.56 -0.18 22.71
N THR A 421 15.27 0.69 23.44
CA THR A 421 15.97 1.86 22.84
C THR A 421 17.00 1.51 21.77
N SER A 422 17.75 0.41 21.93
CA SER A 422 18.74 -0.02 20.95
C SER A 422 18.10 -0.43 19.62
N SER A 423 16.93 -1.09 19.66
CA SER A 423 16.23 -1.60 18.48
C SER A 423 15.42 -0.55 17.70
N ILE A 424 15.57 0.72 18.04
CA ILE A 424 14.95 1.82 17.29
C ILE A 424 15.68 2.02 15.94
N ARG A 425 16.98 1.79 15.86
CA ARG A 425 17.73 1.97 14.61
C ARG A 425 17.52 0.83 13.61
N GLY A 426 17.26 -0.39 14.06
CA GLY A 426 16.91 -1.54 13.21
C GLY A 426 15.44 -1.61 12.77
N MET A 427 14.59 -0.64 13.13
CA MET A 427 13.17 -0.69 12.79
C MET A 427 12.93 -0.59 11.28
N HIS A 428 12.24 -1.60 10.75
CA HIS A 428 11.75 -1.67 9.37
C HIS A 428 10.86 -0.48 8.94
N THR A 429 10.79 -0.23 7.64
CA THR A 429 10.25 1.00 7.03
C THR A 429 9.28 0.77 5.87
N ASP A 430 9.07 -0.49 5.49
CA ASP A 430 8.12 -1.01 4.51
C ASP A 430 6.66 -0.99 5.03
N PRO A 431 5.62 -0.95 4.17
CA PRO A 431 5.66 -0.74 2.71
C PRO A 431 5.85 0.76 2.34
N GLY A 432 6.14 1.58 3.36
CA GLY A 432 6.53 2.98 3.26
C GLY A 432 5.56 3.94 2.57
N PRO A 433 6.08 5.03 1.97
CA PRO A 433 5.27 6.20 1.65
C PRO A 433 4.44 6.06 0.37
N TYR A 434 4.75 5.08 -0.48
CA TYR A 434 4.12 4.87 -1.78
C TYR A 434 2.99 3.83 -1.75
N TRP A 435 2.79 3.08 -0.66
CA TRP A 435 1.61 2.24 -0.52
C TRP A 435 0.33 3.09 -0.41
N ASP A 436 -0.59 2.95 -1.37
CA ASP A 436 -1.86 3.68 -1.43
C ASP A 436 -2.87 3.13 -0.40
N TRP A 437 -2.62 3.44 0.88
CA TRP A 437 -3.51 3.11 2.00
C TRP A 437 -4.95 3.60 1.78
N ALA A 438 -5.16 4.71 1.06
CA ALA A 438 -6.50 5.22 0.78
C ALA A 438 -7.26 4.29 -0.17
N HIS A 439 -6.61 3.79 -1.22
CA HIS A 439 -7.15 2.80 -2.15
C HIS A 439 -7.32 1.44 -1.50
N TYR A 440 -6.32 0.98 -0.75
CA TYR A 440 -6.39 -0.28 -0.04
C TYR A 440 -7.60 -0.35 0.89
N PHE A 441 -7.84 0.71 1.68
CA PHE A 441 -9.04 0.80 2.52
C PHE A 441 -10.37 0.93 1.75
N ARG A 442 -10.37 1.43 0.50
CA ARG A 442 -11.54 1.33 -0.39
C ARG A 442 -11.81 -0.13 -0.77
N LEU A 443 -10.78 -0.90 -1.15
CA LEU A 443 -10.90 -2.32 -1.50
C LEU A 443 -11.24 -3.22 -0.30
N LEU A 444 -10.75 -2.88 0.90
CA LEU A 444 -11.14 -3.52 2.16
C LEU A 444 -12.65 -3.33 2.47
N GLY A 445 -13.31 -2.35 1.84
CA GLY A 445 -14.68 -1.96 2.14
C GLY A 445 -14.83 -1.09 3.38
N ALA A 446 -13.72 -0.56 3.90
CA ALA A 446 -13.64 0.30 5.08
C ALA A 446 -13.03 1.68 4.74
N PRO A 447 -13.56 2.43 3.75
CA PRO A 447 -12.92 3.65 3.25
C PRO A 447 -12.73 4.71 4.35
N LEU A 448 -11.50 5.26 4.43
CA LEU A 448 -11.08 6.24 5.43
C LEU A 448 -11.85 7.56 5.27
N ARG A 449 -12.80 7.82 6.18
CA ARG A 449 -13.74 8.95 6.13
C ARG A 449 -13.50 9.96 7.25
N GLN A 450 -14.06 11.16 7.07
CA GLN A 450 -14.19 12.15 8.13
C GLN A 450 -15.19 11.62 9.18
N THR A 451 -14.87 11.73 10.47
CA THR A 451 -15.72 11.21 11.56
C THR A 451 -16.17 12.27 12.57
N ALA A 452 -15.82 13.54 12.34
CA ALA A 452 -16.26 14.66 13.16
C ALA A 452 -16.47 15.95 12.33
N GLY A 453 -17.13 16.95 12.92
CA GLY A 453 -17.10 18.33 12.44
C GLY A 453 -15.76 19.03 12.75
N PRO A 454 -15.63 20.34 12.47
CA PRO A 454 -14.39 21.10 12.66
C PRO A 454 -13.80 21.02 14.08
N ASP A 455 -14.66 20.94 15.09
CA ASP A 455 -14.34 20.81 16.52
C ASP A 455 -13.85 19.41 16.94
N GLY A 456 -13.74 18.48 15.98
CA GLY A 456 -13.09 17.19 16.17
C GLY A 456 -11.66 17.35 16.69
N GLY A 457 -11.40 16.80 17.87
CA GLY A 457 -10.08 16.89 18.51
C GLY A 457 -9.02 15.94 17.96
N LEU A 458 -9.37 15.07 17.02
CA LEU A 458 -8.42 14.32 16.21
C LEU A 458 -8.45 14.80 14.75
N VAL A 459 -7.39 14.48 14.03
CA VAL A 459 -7.37 14.43 12.56
C VAL A 459 -6.93 13.05 12.09
N THR A 460 -7.50 12.58 10.99
CA THR A 460 -7.04 11.41 10.23
C THR A 460 -6.28 11.91 9.02
N ILE A 461 -4.99 11.55 8.88
CA ILE A 461 -4.21 11.88 7.68
C ILE A 461 -4.85 11.24 6.46
N ARG A 462 -5.06 12.01 5.38
CA ARG A 462 -5.71 11.54 4.16
C ARG A 462 -5.51 12.52 2.98
N PRO A 463 -4.27 12.71 2.49
CA PRO A 463 -4.04 13.39 1.22
C PRO A 463 -4.75 12.70 0.06
N ASP A 464 -4.99 13.46 -1.02
CA ASP A 464 -5.28 12.90 -2.33
C ASP A 464 -3.97 12.31 -2.88
N TYR A 465 -3.88 10.98 -2.93
CA TYR A 465 -2.65 10.24 -3.23
C TYR A 465 -2.03 10.66 -4.57
N ASP A 466 -2.81 10.68 -5.65
CA ASP A 466 -2.31 10.98 -6.99
C ASP A 466 -1.79 12.43 -7.10
N ARG A 467 -2.41 13.37 -6.37
CA ARG A 467 -2.08 14.80 -6.36
C ARG A 467 -1.09 15.22 -5.26
N HIS A 468 -0.71 14.33 -4.36
CA HIS A 468 0.22 14.62 -3.26
C HIS A 468 1.55 13.91 -3.50
N GLN A 469 2.50 14.68 -4.03
CA GLN A 469 3.81 14.21 -4.43
C GLN A 469 4.87 15.01 -3.65
N PRO A 470 5.07 14.71 -2.34
CA PRO A 470 6.12 15.35 -1.55
C PRO A 470 7.50 14.80 -1.96
N ASP A 471 8.54 15.61 -1.83
CA ASP A 471 9.89 15.20 -2.18
C ASP A 471 10.42 14.10 -1.25
N TYR A 472 11.10 13.12 -1.85
CA TYR A 472 11.85 12.06 -1.18
C TYR A 472 13.28 12.00 -1.73
N THR A 473 14.21 11.59 -0.87
CA THR A 473 15.61 11.32 -1.23
C THR A 473 16.00 9.89 -0.90
N ASP A 474 17.22 9.52 -1.26
CA ASP A 474 17.86 8.23 -0.96
C ASP A 474 17.32 7.05 -1.78
N CYS A 475 16.60 7.32 -2.88
CA CYS A 475 16.25 6.30 -3.85
C CYS A 475 17.48 5.92 -4.70
N GLY A 476 17.96 4.67 -4.54
CA GLY A 476 19.12 4.10 -5.23
C GLY A 476 20.48 4.45 -4.62
N LYS A 477 20.69 5.69 -4.14
CA LYS A 477 21.91 6.07 -3.39
C LYS A 477 21.69 7.30 -2.50
N PRO A 478 22.52 7.51 -1.45
CA PRO A 478 22.38 8.65 -0.54
C PRO A 478 22.33 10.01 -1.25
N GLY A 479 21.37 10.84 -0.85
CA GLY A 479 21.13 12.17 -1.39
C GLY A 479 20.47 12.22 -2.78
N GLN A 480 20.31 11.10 -3.48
CA GLN A 480 19.63 11.08 -4.78
C GLN A 480 18.12 11.35 -4.62
N PRO A 481 17.54 12.32 -5.35
CA PRO A 481 16.09 12.50 -5.37
C PRO A 481 15.37 11.26 -5.94
N CYS A 482 14.26 10.90 -5.30
CA CYS A 482 13.31 9.95 -5.85
C CYS A 482 12.53 10.59 -7.01
N ALA A 483 11.97 9.79 -7.90
CA ALA A 483 11.02 10.29 -8.89
C ALA A 483 9.74 10.81 -8.18
N PRO A 484 9.07 11.86 -8.69
CA PRO A 484 7.85 12.37 -8.06
C PRO A 484 6.72 11.32 -8.08
N HIS A 485 6.32 10.79 -6.93
CA HIS A 485 5.30 9.75 -6.87
C HIS A 485 4.13 10.15 -5.97
N GLY A 486 2.95 9.60 -6.25
CA GLY A 486 1.81 9.74 -5.34
C GLY A 486 2.15 9.15 -3.97
N SER A 487 1.86 9.88 -2.90
CA SER A 487 2.16 9.44 -1.55
C SER A 487 0.97 9.57 -0.60
N GLY A 488 0.82 8.56 0.25
CA GLY A 488 -0.12 8.59 1.36
C GLY A 488 0.37 9.40 2.56
N ALA A 489 1.58 9.98 2.54
CA ALA A 489 2.24 10.53 3.71
C ALA A 489 2.50 12.04 3.62
N VAL A 490 2.33 12.75 4.74
CA VAL A 490 2.67 14.18 4.88
C VAL A 490 3.99 14.35 5.66
N ARG A 491 4.72 15.42 5.33
CA ARG A 491 5.90 15.87 6.10
C ARG A 491 5.50 16.71 7.30
N LEU A 492 6.29 16.59 8.37
CA LEU A 492 6.06 17.24 9.65
C LEU A 492 7.19 18.21 9.99
N HIS A 493 6.84 19.48 10.16
CA HIS A 493 7.74 20.60 10.41
C HIS A 493 7.63 21.11 11.85
N THR A 494 8.69 21.77 12.32
CA THR A 494 8.77 22.40 13.65
C THR A 494 7.91 23.67 13.80
N ALA A 495 7.54 24.32 12.69
CA ALA A 495 6.72 25.53 12.64
C ALA A 495 5.77 25.52 11.42
N PRO A 496 4.71 26.36 11.36
CA PRO A 496 3.72 26.37 10.27
C PRO A 496 4.24 27.08 8.99
N ARG A 497 5.36 26.60 8.44
CA ARG A 497 5.98 27.08 7.20
C ARG A 497 6.82 25.97 6.55
N ALA A 498 6.87 25.93 5.23
CA ALA A 498 7.48 24.82 4.47
C ALA A 498 9.01 24.76 4.60
N ASP A 499 9.65 25.88 4.90
CA ASP A 499 11.09 26.03 5.10
C ASP A 499 11.51 25.89 6.59
N ALA A 500 10.58 25.55 7.48
CA ALA A 500 10.94 25.17 8.84
C ALA A 500 11.56 23.76 8.86
N PRO A 501 12.58 23.51 9.71
CA PRO A 501 13.15 22.17 9.88
C PRO A 501 12.09 21.11 10.15
N LEU A 502 12.29 19.92 9.59
CA LEU A 502 11.48 18.75 9.91
C LEU A 502 11.59 18.43 11.41
N VAL A 503 10.55 17.83 11.98
CA VAL A 503 10.56 17.45 13.39
C VAL A 503 11.60 16.37 13.68
N TRP A 504 12.14 16.42 14.89
CA TRP A 504 13.18 15.53 15.38
C TRP A 504 12.61 14.24 15.97
N ASP A 505 13.18 13.08 15.64
CA ASP A 505 12.93 11.82 16.36
C ASP A 505 14.13 11.49 17.23
N VAL A 506 13.99 11.59 18.55
CA VAL A 506 15.06 11.32 19.53
C VAL A 506 15.59 9.89 19.51
N GLY A 507 14.80 8.92 19.06
CA GLY A 507 15.23 7.53 18.97
C GLY A 507 16.03 7.25 17.69
N LEU A 508 15.60 7.80 16.55
CA LEU A 508 16.33 7.67 15.28
C LEU A 508 17.56 8.59 15.22
N ARG A 509 17.47 9.79 15.79
CA ARG A 509 18.46 10.87 15.74
C ARG A 509 18.90 11.30 17.16
N PRO A 510 19.53 10.44 17.98
CA PRO A 510 19.88 10.79 19.37
C PRO A 510 20.88 11.97 19.50
N ASP A 511 21.45 12.45 18.39
CA ASP A 511 22.30 13.64 18.30
C ASP A 511 21.52 14.97 18.28
N GLY A 512 20.18 14.93 18.20
CA GLY A 512 19.34 16.13 18.08
C GLY A 512 19.18 16.65 16.64
N SER A 513 19.71 15.93 15.63
CA SER A 513 19.57 16.35 14.23
C SER A 513 18.12 16.22 13.72
N PRO A 514 17.61 17.15 12.89
CA PRO A 514 16.31 17.01 12.25
C PRO A 514 16.20 15.71 11.44
N ALA A 515 15.00 15.15 11.32
CA ALA A 515 14.73 14.10 10.35
C ALA A 515 14.99 14.60 8.91
N THR A 516 15.33 13.70 8.00
CA THR A 516 15.60 14.03 6.59
C THR A 516 14.42 13.73 5.67
N THR A 517 14.57 14.09 4.40
CA THR A 517 13.67 13.71 3.31
C THR A 517 13.84 12.26 2.84
N GLY A 518 14.73 11.48 3.43
CA GLY A 518 14.99 10.11 3.01
C GLY A 518 13.73 9.25 3.01
N VAL A 519 13.59 8.39 2.01
CA VAL A 519 12.43 7.48 1.88
C VAL A 519 12.26 6.57 3.11
N ASN A 520 13.38 6.18 3.71
CA ASN A 520 13.46 5.37 4.93
C ASN A 520 13.47 6.21 6.23
N ASP A 521 13.58 7.54 6.18
CA ASP A 521 13.48 8.36 7.40
C ASP A 521 12.00 8.59 7.77
N THR A 522 11.53 7.78 8.72
CA THR A 522 10.17 7.85 9.25
C THR A 522 9.98 8.95 10.30
N GLY A 523 11.05 9.61 10.76
CA GLY A 523 11.03 10.49 11.94
C GLY A 523 10.04 11.64 11.83
N ALA A 524 9.85 12.21 10.64
CA ALA A 524 8.91 13.30 10.37
C ALA A 524 7.77 12.92 9.41
N ARG A 525 7.27 11.68 9.49
CA ARG A 525 6.27 11.10 8.57
C ARG A 525 4.94 10.78 9.27
N ALA A 526 3.83 11.30 8.76
CA ALA A 526 2.49 10.87 9.16
C ALA A 526 1.72 10.36 7.93
N SER A 527 1.21 9.13 7.99
CA SER A 527 0.68 8.39 6.83
C SER A 527 -0.84 8.19 6.86
N THR A 528 -1.42 8.02 5.68
CA THR A 528 -2.86 7.90 5.43
C THR A 528 -3.56 6.91 6.36
N GLY A 529 -4.64 7.40 6.97
CA GLY A 529 -5.49 6.71 7.93
C GLY A 529 -5.01 6.71 9.38
N GLN A 530 -3.75 7.07 9.64
CA GLN A 530 -3.27 7.31 11.02
C GLN A 530 -4.00 8.51 11.65
N ARG A 531 -4.27 8.41 12.95
CA ARG A 531 -5.06 9.38 13.71
C ARG A 531 -4.20 10.10 14.75
N TYR A 532 -4.24 11.43 14.75
CA TYR A 532 -3.43 12.27 15.64
C TYR A 532 -4.30 13.29 16.36
N ALA A 533 -3.97 13.59 17.62
CA ALA A 533 -4.68 14.62 18.37
C ALA A 533 -4.21 16.02 17.96
N VAL A 534 -5.17 16.92 17.73
CA VAL A 534 -4.88 18.29 17.32
C VAL A 534 -4.25 19.06 18.47
N ALA A 535 -3.13 19.72 18.19
CA ALA A 535 -2.39 20.60 19.10
C ALA A 535 -2.55 22.09 18.75
N GLY A 536 -2.99 22.42 17.53
CA GLY A 536 -3.21 23.80 17.07
C GLY A 536 -3.52 23.89 15.58
N ARG A 537 -3.87 25.08 15.10
CA ARG A 537 -4.06 25.42 13.68
C ARG A 537 -3.61 26.86 13.43
N GLU A 538 -3.01 27.12 12.28
CA GLU A 538 -2.50 28.45 11.90
C GLU A 538 -2.48 28.56 10.37
N GLY A 539 -3.33 29.41 9.80
CA GLY A 539 -3.53 29.46 8.34
C GLY A 539 -3.87 28.08 7.76
N ASP A 540 -3.17 27.71 6.69
CA ASP A 540 -3.26 26.39 6.05
C ASP A 540 -2.48 25.27 6.77
N TRP A 541 -2.02 25.48 8.02
CA TRP A 541 -1.23 24.50 8.78
C TRP A 541 -2.01 23.93 9.97
N THR A 542 -1.86 22.62 10.18
CA THR A 542 -2.41 21.92 11.36
C THR A 542 -1.27 21.37 12.21
N ALA A 543 -1.27 21.67 13.50
CA ALA A 543 -0.36 21.07 14.48
C ALA A 543 -1.01 19.84 15.12
N ILE A 544 -0.21 18.80 15.29
CA ILE A 544 -0.55 17.57 16.02
C ILE A 544 0.45 17.30 17.14
N TRP A 545 0.03 16.52 18.14
CA TRP A 545 0.95 15.92 19.11
C TRP A 545 1.62 14.69 18.48
N TYR A 546 2.95 14.69 18.50
CA TYR A 546 3.77 13.72 17.77
C TYR A 546 5.14 13.63 18.47
N LEU A 547 5.62 12.43 18.81
CA LEU A 547 6.91 12.17 19.49
C LEU A 547 7.24 13.12 20.67
N GLY A 548 6.28 13.39 21.56
CA GLY A 548 6.53 14.24 22.73
C GLY A 548 6.63 15.75 22.43
N GLN A 549 6.27 16.20 21.23
CA GLN A 549 6.34 17.60 20.76
C GLN A 549 5.13 17.99 19.88
N ARG A 550 5.08 19.26 19.45
CA ARG A 550 4.15 19.74 18.42
C ARG A 550 4.79 19.58 17.05
N ALA A 551 4.06 18.98 16.11
CA ALA A 551 4.49 18.81 14.73
C ALA A 551 3.45 19.40 13.77
N TRP A 552 3.88 20.19 12.79
CA TRP A 552 3.02 20.89 11.84
C TRP A 552 3.05 20.26 10.46
N PHE A 553 1.89 20.05 9.85
CA PHE A 553 1.80 19.69 8.44
C PHE A 553 0.90 20.65 7.67
N HIS A 554 1.23 20.85 6.39
CA HIS A 554 0.44 21.67 5.49
C HIS A 554 -0.85 20.96 5.11
N ASN A 555 -1.98 21.58 5.42
CA ASN A 555 -3.35 21.05 5.33
C ASN A 555 -4.33 22.14 4.85
N PRO A 556 -4.15 22.64 3.61
CA PRO A 556 -4.91 23.80 3.14
C PRO A 556 -6.37 23.46 2.91
N ALA A 557 -7.27 24.39 3.24
CA ALA A 557 -8.72 24.13 3.21
C ALA A 557 -9.26 23.71 1.82
N GLN A 558 -8.61 24.16 0.74
CA GLN A 558 -8.98 23.82 -0.65
C GLN A 558 -8.42 22.47 -1.11
N ARG A 559 -7.37 21.95 -0.47
CA ARG A 559 -6.69 20.68 -0.79
C ARG A 559 -6.27 19.97 0.50
N PRO A 560 -7.23 19.55 1.36
CA PRO A 560 -6.92 19.02 2.67
C PRO A 560 -6.08 17.74 2.58
N THR A 561 -5.03 17.69 3.39
CA THR A 561 -4.17 16.51 3.57
C THR A 561 -4.56 15.69 4.80
N ALA A 562 -5.51 16.17 5.59
CA ALA A 562 -6.16 15.42 6.66
C ALA A 562 -7.63 15.82 6.82
N VAL A 563 -8.42 14.96 7.47
CA VAL A 563 -9.83 15.24 7.81
C VAL A 563 -10.09 15.19 9.30
N HIS A 564 -11.10 15.94 9.74
CA HIS A 564 -11.55 15.96 11.12
C HIS A 564 -12.03 14.57 11.59
N ALA A 565 -11.61 14.20 12.80
CA ALA A 565 -11.95 12.93 13.40
C ALA A 565 -12.33 13.07 14.87
N ALA A 566 -13.14 12.12 15.32
CA ALA A 566 -13.42 11.87 16.72
C ALA A 566 -12.86 10.49 17.14
N GLY A 567 -12.69 10.33 18.43
CA GLY A 567 -12.19 9.11 19.07
C GLY A 567 -11.79 9.38 20.50
N TRP A 568 -11.00 8.48 21.06
CA TRP A 568 -10.47 8.57 22.41
C TRP A 568 -9.01 9.06 22.39
N VAL A 569 -8.62 9.82 23.40
CA VAL A 569 -7.24 10.22 23.65
C VAL A 569 -6.82 9.86 25.06
N VAL A 570 -5.55 9.46 25.22
CA VAL A 570 -4.88 9.47 26.53
C VAL A 570 -4.28 10.85 26.79
N THR A 571 -4.16 11.18 28.07
CA THR A 571 -3.38 12.30 28.61
C THR A 571 -2.67 11.80 29.87
N PRO A 572 -1.47 12.29 30.23
CA PRO A 572 -0.89 12.06 31.55
C PRO A 572 -1.88 12.39 32.68
N ARG A 573 -1.87 11.59 33.76
CA ARG A 573 -2.65 11.90 34.96
C ARG A 573 -2.14 13.20 35.63
N PRO A 574 -3.01 13.93 36.36
CA PRO A 574 -2.58 15.05 37.20
C PRO A 574 -1.41 14.65 38.12
N GLY A 575 -0.41 15.50 38.25
CA GLY A 575 0.81 15.23 39.02
C GLY A 575 1.90 14.43 38.30
N ARG A 576 1.62 13.81 37.13
CA ARG A 576 2.66 13.24 36.26
C ARG A 576 3.17 14.30 35.29
N GLY A 577 4.44 14.70 35.44
CA GLY A 577 5.10 15.61 34.48
C GLY A 577 5.33 14.94 33.12
N GLU A 578 5.76 13.67 33.15
CA GLU A 578 5.99 12.81 32.00
C GLU A 578 5.46 11.39 32.27
N VAL A 579 5.01 10.70 31.23
CA VAL A 579 4.61 9.28 31.25
C VAL A 579 5.48 8.49 30.26
N PRO A 580 6.15 7.40 30.69
CA PRO A 580 7.00 6.61 29.81
C PRO A 580 6.22 5.90 28.69
N VAL A 581 6.88 5.73 27.54
CA VAL A 581 6.36 4.99 26.38
C VAL A 581 7.10 3.68 26.21
N TYR A 582 6.40 2.62 25.83
CA TYR A 582 6.93 1.27 25.68
C TYR A 582 6.66 0.72 24.28
N GLY A 583 7.61 -0.04 23.73
CA GLY A 583 7.43 -0.75 22.45
C GLY A 583 6.65 -2.06 22.54
N ARG A 584 6.38 -2.53 23.77
CA ARG A 584 5.72 -3.80 24.08
C ARG A 584 4.85 -3.65 25.34
N ALA A 585 3.84 -4.50 25.47
CA ALA A 585 2.93 -4.53 26.61
C ALA A 585 2.96 -5.92 27.28
N TYR A 586 4.09 -6.24 27.93
CA TYR A 586 4.27 -7.50 28.66
C TYR A 586 3.73 -7.44 30.10
N PRO A 587 3.51 -8.59 30.77
CA PRO A 587 3.10 -8.67 32.16
C PRO A 587 4.09 -8.07 33.16
N GLU A 588 3.58 -7.72 34.35
CA GLU A 588 4.38 -7.46 35.54
C GLU A 588 5.14 -8.72 36.04
N PRO A 589 6.27 -8.58 36.77
CA PRO A 589 7.09 -9.73 37.20
C PRO A 589 6.34 -10.82 37.98
N ALA A 590 5.33 -10.44 38.77
CA ALA A 590 4.54 -11.36 39.58
C ALA A 590 3.64 -12.32 38.76
N ALA A 591 3.42 -12.02 37.47
CA ALA A 591 2.62 -12.86 36.58
C ALA A 591 3.41 -14.06 36.02
N TYR A 592 4.74 -14.04 36.08
CA TYR A 592 5.58 -15.08 35.48
C TYR A 592 5.59 -16.35 36.35
N PRO A 593 5.17 -17.50 35.80
CA PRO A 593 5.17 -18.76 36.55
C PRO A 593 6.59 -19.29 36.75
N GLN A 594 6.78 -20.16 37.75
CA GLN A 594 8.06 -20.81 38.00
C GLN A 594 8.62 -21.48 36.74
N GLY A 595 9.91 -21.24 36.48
CA GLY A 595 10.63 -21.74 35.30
C GLY A 595 10.50 -20.88 34.05
N VAL A 596 9.73 -19.78 34.06
CA VAL A 596 9.72 -18.78 32.96
C VAL A 596 10.43 -17.50 33.42
N PRO A 597 11.59 -17.14 32.83
CA PRO A 597 12.26 -15.87 33.09
C PRO A 597 11.37 -14.65 32.86
N VAL A 598 11.36 -13.74 33.84
CA VAL A 598 10.67 -12.45 33.75
C VAL A 598 11.27 -11.62 32.61
N GLN A 599 10.43 -11.20 31.66
CA GLN A 599 10.85 -10.27 30.60
C GLN A 599 10.70 -8.82 31.07
N ALA A 600 11.78 -8.06 31.02
CA ALA A 600 11.78 -6.66 31.42
C ALA A 600 11.08 -5.76 30.38
N VAL A 601 10.28 -4.81 30.86
CA VAL A 601 9.62 -3.80 30.01
C VAL A 601 10.31 -2.45 30.20
N SER A 602 11.35 -2.23 29.43
CA SER A 602 12.12 -0.97 29.43
C SER A 602 11.38 0.13 28.66
N PRO A 603 11.33 1.37 29.17
CA PRO A 603 10.81 2.49 28.40
C PRO A 603 11.75 2.83 27.23
N LEU A 604 11.14 3.25 26.12
CA LEU A 604 11.81 3.86 24.98
C LEU A 604 12.27 5.30 25.36
N PRO A 605 13.10 6.01 24.57
CA PRO A 605 13.56 7.38 24.88
C PRO A 605 12.46 8.44 24.64
N TYR A 606 11.20 8.04 24.81
CA TYR A 606 9.99 8.77 24.46
C TYR A 606 9.09 8.92 25.69
N ALA A 607 8.46 10.09 25.83
CA ALA A 607 7.51 10.35 26.91
C ALA A 607 6.31 11.20 26.46
N LEU A 608 5.15 10.95 27.06
CA LEU A 608 3.99 11.84 26.97
C LEU A 608 4.15 12.92 28.03
N LYS A 609 4.31 14.18 27.61
CA LYS A 609 4.48 15.31 28.53
C LYS A 609 3.13 15.87 28.99
N ALA A 610 3.10 16.53 30.14
CA ALA A 610 1.90 17.19 30.66
C ALA A 610 1.22 18.08 29.61
N GLY A 611 -0.11 18.03 29.54
CA GLY A 611 -0.94 18.75 28.56
C GLY A 611 -1.03 18.12 27.16
N GLN A 612 -0.20 17.13 26.83
CA GLN A 612 -0.25 16.42 25.55
C GLN A 612 -1.40 15.41 25.49
N ARG A 613 -1.79 15.04 24.25
CA ARG A 613 -2.88 14.09 23.99
C ARG A 613 -2.48 13.18 22.83
N TYR A 614 -2.74 11.88 22.93
CA TYR A 614 -2.44 10.92 21.85
C TYR A 614 -3.62 10.01 21.58
N ALA A 615 -3.88 9.69 20.30
CA ALA A 615 -5.04 8.90 19.89
C ALA A 615 -4.90 7.44 20.33
N VAL A 616 -5.95 6.91 20.95
CA VAL A 616 -5.98 5.54 21.49
C VAL A 616 -6.33 4.53 20.39
N GLY A 617 -5.62 3.40 20.38
CA GLY A 617 -5.94 2.20 19.60
C GLY A 617 -6.68 1.19 20.46
N LEU A 618 -6.15 -0.03 20.57
CA LEU A 618 -6.68 -1.03 21.50
C LEU A 618 -6.28 -0.78 22.97
N ARG A 619 -7.05 -1.38 23.87
CA ARG A 619 -6.71 -1.58 25.28
C ARG A 619 -6.42 -3.06 25.49
N THR A 620 -5.30 -3.37 26.14
CA THR A 620 -4.81 -4.74 26.32
C THR A 620 -4.31 -4.98 27.75
N ARG A 621 -4.26 -6.23 28.17
CA ARG A 621 -3.54 -6.66 29.37
C ARG A 621 -2.10 -6.99 29.01
N GLY A 622 -1.21 -6.99 30.00
CA GLY A 622 0.13 -7.55 29.84
C GLY A 622 0.04 -9.00 29.38
N GLU A 623 0.58 -9.31 28.21
CA GLU A 623 0.67 -10.68 27.69
C GLU A 623 2.05 -10.92 27.05
N TYR A 624 2.63 -12.10 27.30
CA TYR A 624 3.90 -12.53 26.71
C TYR A 624 3.83 -14.02 26.39
N LEU A 625 4.30 -14.41 25.20
CA LEU A 625 4.41 -15.81 24.80
C LEU A 625 5.83 -16.30 25.06
N TRP A 626 6.00 -17.16 26.07
CA TRP A 626 7.22 -17.94 26.22
C TRP A 626 7.16 -19.11 25.24
N ALA A 627 7.94 -19.04 24.17
CA ALA A 627 8.06 -20.08 23.15
C ALA A 627 9.53 -20.13 22.69
N THR A 628 10.41 -20.67 23.54
CA THR A 628 11.86 -20.67 23.31
C THR A 628 12.41 -22.06 22.99
N THR A 629 11.54 -23.02 22.63
CA THR A 629 11.86 -24.44 22.50
C THR A 629 11.20 -25.04 21.26
N PHE A 630 11.76 -26.12 20.71
CA PHE A 630 11.13 -26.82 19.57
C PHE A 630 9.85 -27.60 19.96
N ASP A 631 9.75 -28.07 21.22
CA ASP A 631 8.54 -28.73 21.71
C ASP A 631 7.51 -27.69 22.20
N PRO A 632 6.32 -27.58 21.56
CA PRO A 632 5.28 -26.67 22.01
C PRO A 632 4.67 -27.03 23.37
N ALA A 633 4.90 -28.23 23.91
CA ALA A 633 4.45 -28.58 25.27
C ALA A 633 5.11 -27.70 26.36
N GLY A 634 6.28 -27.11 26.06
CA GLY A 634 6.93 -26.12 26.92
C GLY A 634 6.37 -24.70 26.82
N HIS A 635 5.54 -24.41 25.81
CA HIS A 635 5.11 -23.05 25.49
C HIS A 635 4.05 -22.54 26.48
N LYS A 636 4.21 -21.28 26.92
CA LYS A 636 3.34 -20.68 27.96
C LYS A 636 2.99 -19.25 27.61
N VAL A 637 1.69 -18.95 27.63
CA VAL A 637 1.19 -17.56 27.55
C VAL A 637 1.11 -16.99 28.96
N VAL A 638 2.07 -16.14 29.31
CA VAL A 638 2.10 -15.39 30.57
C VAL A 638 1.12 -14.22 30.46
N ARG A 639 0.29 -14.03 31.49
CA ARG A 639 -0.76 -13.00 31.54
C ARG A 639 -0.70 -12.24 32.85
N GLY A 640 -0.62 -10.92 32.77
CA GLY A 640 -0.65 -10.01 33.91
C GLY A 640 -1.97 -9.26 34.06
N GLU A 641 -2.10 -8.54 35.18
CA GLU A 641 -3.18 -7.61 35.45
C GLU A 641 -2.82 -6.16 35.04
N GLU A 642 -1.53 -5.83 34.86
CA GLU A 642 -1.11 -4.54 34.29
C GLU A 642 -1.78 -4.35 32.92
N THR A 643 -2.31 -3.14 32.70
CA THR A 643 -3.15 -2.84 31.54
C THR A 643 -2.50 -1.72 30.75
N TYR A 644 -2.47 -1.86 29.42
CA TYR A 644 -1.87 -0.91 28.51
C TYR A 644 -2.90 -0.33 27.53
N TYR A 645 -2.66 0.91 27.11
CA TYR A 645 -3.29 1.49 25.93
C TYR A 645 -2.27 1.56 24.80
N GLN A 646 -2.63 1.02 23.64
CA GLN A 646 -1.96 1.36 22.39
C GLN A 646 -2.27 2.80 22.03
N ILE A 647 -1.28 3.52 21.54
CA ILE A 647 -1.38 4.91 21.08
C ILE A 647 -0.70 5.08 19.72
N GLN A 648 -1.21 6.01 18.89
CA GLN A 648 -0.42 6.55 17.77
C GLN A 648 0.60 7.51 18.37
N PHE A 649 1.89 7.19 18.27
CA PHE A 649 2.97 8.00 18.87
C PHE A 649 4.13 8.14 17.87
N GLY A 650 4.17 9.29 17.20
CA GLY A 650 5.01 9.44 16.02
C GLY A 650 4.43 8.67 14.83
N HIS A 651 5.30 8.22 13.92
CA HIS A 651 4.93 7.39 12.79
C HIS A 651 4.41 5.99 13.19
N ARG A 652 4.75 5.54 14.40
CA ARG A 652 4.51 4.16 14.89
C ARG A 652 3.40 4.10 15.93
N VAL A 653 2.94 2.88 16.20
CA VAL A 653 2.14 2.60 17.40
C VAL A 653 3.08 2.38 18.58
N ALA A 654 2.63 2.69 19.80
CA ALA A 654 3.38 2.41 21.03
C ALA A 654 2.40 2.16 22.18
N PHE A 655 2.91 1.80 23.37
CA PHE A 655 2.10 1.46 24.54
C PHE A 655 2.40 2.37 25.73
N VAL A 656 1.36 2.68 26.50
CA VAL A 656 1.45 3.36 27.81
C VAL A 656 0.63 2.61 28.85
N ARG A 657 1.10 2.57 30.10
CA ARG A 657 0.36 1.94 31.22
C ARG A 657 -0.91 2.72 31.52
N ALA A 658 -2.04 2.03 31.68
CA ALA A 658 -3.33 2.61 32.03
C ALA A 658 -3.33 3.25 33.44
N ALA A 659 -2.41 2.81 34.31
CA ALA A 659 -2.17 3.41 35.61
C ALA A 659 -1.66 4.87 35.52
N ASP A 660 -0.95 5.26 34.45
CA ASP A 660 -0.29 6.57 34.35
C ASP A 660 -1.06 7.61 33.53
N VAL A 661 -2.10 7.18 32.81
CA VAL A 661 -2.89 8.03 31.91
C VAL A 661 -4.37 8.06 32.27
N THR A 662 -5.04 9.15 31.87
CA THR A 662 -6.50 9.25 31.83
C THR A 662 -6.96 9.17 30.36
N VAL A 663 -7.97 8.35 30.08
CA VAL A 663 -8.64 8.29 28.78
C VAL A 663 -9.85 9.22 28.78
N ARG A 664 -10.02 10.01 27.71
CA ARG A 664 -11.15 10.93 27.53
C ARG A 664 -11.53 11.03 26.05
N PRO A 665 -12.76 11.51 25.72
CA PRO A 665 -13.10 11.87 24.35
C PRO A 665 -12.10 12.91 23.81
N SER A 666 -11.86 12.90 22.50
CA SER A 666 -10.94 13.82 21.85
C SER A 666 -11.47 15.25 21.74
N GLY A 667 -12.79 15.38 21.58
CA GLY A 667 -13.51 16.66 21.51
C GLY A 667 -13.40 17.48 22.81
N ARG A 668 -13.94 18.70 22.78
CA ARG A 668 -14.11 19.54 23.97
C ARG A 668 -15.36 19.14 24.74
#